data_AF-A0A6P0RYF8-F1
#
_entry.id   AF-A0A6P0RYF8-F1
#
_cell.length_a   1.000
_cell.length_b   1.000
_cell.length_c   1.000
_cell.angle_alpha   90.00
_cell.angle_beta   90.00
_cell.angle_gamma   90.00
#
_symmetry.space_group_name_H-M   'P 1'
#
loop_
_entity.id
_entity.type
_entity.pdbx_description
1 polymer ?
#
loop_
_entity_poly.entity_id
_entity_poly.type
_entity_poly.pdbx_seq_one_letter_code
_entity_poly.pdbx_strand_id
1 'polypeptide(L)'
;ITGVNSGTLNNITFSNIENLIGGNLTDNFIFAGGSIASFDGGGGENTLTGDSTIDNTWNITGVNSGIINNIAFSNIQNLIGGNLSDNFIFAGGSVASFDGGGGENTLTGDSTIDNTWNITGVNSGTLNNITFSNIQNLTGGNLSDNFTLAGGSVASLDGGGGENTLTGDSTINNTWSITGVNSGILNNNIAFSNIENLIGGNGNDSFSFVAGEVTNIDGGEGHNTLIDASNTPSTWNITGVDSGNFNNINFSNIKNLTGGDLDDSFSFTNDGSLTGSLDGGAGNLTLMGDELNFTGTISGTGSLTLQPATSTQAIRIGGTDSGNTNTLDLTSAELSLLQDGFTSILISGAITLAGDVAFSDPVTLMNSLGSITHTGGNITGSDNATITVEANQDITTGDITTDGRDITIQSATGAITTRNLDTSGITDGGNIRILASTQITTEQINSSGRFGRGGNVFLDPSGDIQVSSINAQGGIFGGNIDITTGRFFRATDTFTGASGLNSSISSFGNNSGGSITIRHGGNGIIPFNVGDASINGTAGAITSSNFAIAPVQSFLFTEVVGDIQIISIPSNLTTSDLIAAANSVSVDDPVNPSFNTIDFTPTQTPPFPTPDSEDPPRVPIDMGLAGVEFRFTNNYQQYLGSATNSSQGSTNNSFQNSANNASQSSNSNSSQSGINDNSQDSANNNSQGNNNNSSTATLPEIQETVTNIEKQTGVKPALIYAYFASPGYYTQQSSAESLSSYINNLAKPSDQLELILVTSKGLATRYRVDAATRKVVEPVAEKFRRELKSRSKIGDDKYLEPGQQLYNWLVAPLKADLEEQEIENLVFIMDEKLRSLPLAALHDGEDFIVEEYSIGLMPSVSLLVNTDYVNIQESPVLAMGAKEFPASLSRLPGVEIELGTIYQLRGGALALDQKFTINGLTEQQRQQAFRIVHLGTHAKFKSGSPDKSFIHFYDQPLRLNRAAIQGLGLNNLPVELLVLSACETALGNLEAELGFAGSAYQAGVKSVLASLWDVNDTRTVGLMARLYDELAKVPIKAEALRQAQLAMLNGEVYIEDNQLFYSPQQSGIALDPDQEISKEDLSHPHYWSSFTLIGSPW
;
A
#
# COMPACT_ATOMS: atom_id res chain seq x y z
N ILE A 1 -39.59 20.98 56.80
CA ILE A 1 -38.91 20.23 57.88
C ILE A 1 -37.54 20.85 58.06
N THR A 2 -37.23 21.40 59.25
CA THR A 2 -36.02 22.23 59.45
C THR A 2 -35.08 21.67 60.52
N GLY A 3 -35.43 20.52 61.13
CA GLY A 3 -34.60 19.81 62.09
C GLY A 3 -35.12 18.39 62.32
N VAL A 4 -34.46 17.62 63.19
CA VAL A 4 -34.90 16.25 63.53
C VAL A 4 -36.26 16.31 64.22
N ASN A 5 -37.24 15.60 63.67
CA ASN A 5 -38.64 15.54 64.13
C ASN A 5 -39.24 16.93 64.43
N SER A 6 -38.83 17.96 63.69
CA SER A 6 -39.19 19.36 63.94
C SER A 6 -39.27 20.20 62.66
N GLY A 7 -40.06 21.27 62.72
CA GLY A 7 -40.28 22.13 61.55
C GLY A 7 -41.40 23.14 61.76
N THR A 8 -41.91 23.66 60.65
CA THR A 8 -43.03 24.59 60.61
C THR A 8 -44.15 24.08 59.73
N LEU A 9 -45.39 24.15 60.22
CA LEU A 9 -46.63 23.91 59.46
C LEU A 9 -47.44 25.20 59.46
N ASN A 10 -47.66 25.84 58.31
CA ASN A 10 -48.41 27.11 58.21
C ASN A 10 -47.94 28.18 59.23
N ASN A 11 -46.63 28.36 59.35
CA ASN A 11 -45.95 29.24 60.33
C ASN A 11 -46.06 28.82 61.81
N ILE A 12 -46.60 27.63 62.09
CA ILE A 12 -46.64 27.05 63.44
C ILE A 12 -45.44 26.11 63.60
N THR A 13 -44.58 26.36 64.59
CA THR A 13 -43.43 25.50 64.89
C THR A 13 -43.88 24.25 65.65
N PHE A 14 -43.34 23.09 65.26
CA PHE A 14 -43.52 21.82 65.96
C PHE A 14 -42.15 21.18 66.30
N SER A 15 -42.14 20.31 67.30
CA SER A 15 -40.97 19.52 67.71
C SER A 15 -41.39 18.16 68.27
N ASN A 16 -40.52 17.16 68.16
CA ASN A 16 -40.77 15.76 68.53
C ASN A 16 -41.97 15.11 67.79
N ILE A 17 -42.17 15.47 66.52
CA ILE A 17 -43.18 14.85 65.65
C ILE A 17 -42.50 13.96 64.61
N GLU A 18 -42.78 12.66 64.68
CA GLU A 18 -42.12 11.63 63.85
C GLU A 18 -42.84 11.35 62.53
N ASN A 19 -44.13 11.66 62.40
CA ASN A 19 -44.92 11.39 61.20
C ASN A 19 -45.73 12.63 60.81
N LEU A 20 -45.75 12.94 59.51
CA LEU A 20 -46.62 13.98 58.95
C LEU A 20 -47.60 13.35 57.97
N ILE A 21 -48.89 13.62 58.20
CA ILE A 21 -50.00 13.15 57.38
C ILE A 21 -50.77 14.38 56.89
N GLY A 22 -50.95 14.47 55.59
CA GLY A 22 -51.73 15.51 54.91
C GLY A 22 -53.24 15.38 55.16
N GLY A 23 -53.95 16.42 54.76
CA GLY A 23 -55.42 16.49 54.80
C GLY A 23 -56.07 15.81 53.61
N ASN A 24 -57.25 16.32 53.21
CA ASN A 24 -57.98 15.86 52.01
C ASN A 24 -57.80 16.82 50.82
N LEU A 25 -56.93 17.81 50.95
CA LEU A 25 -56.66 18.86 49.96
C LEU A 25 -55.17 18.79 49.60
N THR A 26 -54.75 19.55 48.60
CA THR A 26 -53.32 19.64 48.23
C THR A 26 -52.46 20.11 49.40
N ASP A 27 -51.49 19.26 49.76
CA ASP A 27 -50.46 19.52 50.75
C ASP A 27 -49.07 19.59 50.10
N ASN A 28 -48.23 20.49 50.63
CA ASN A 28 -46.85 20.68 50.19
C ASN A 28 -45.89 20.41 51.35
N PHE A 29 -45.05 19.39 51.19
CA PHE A 29 -44.01 19.02 52.13
C PHE A 29 -42.66 19.49 51.60
N ILE A 30 -41.89 20.25 52.40
CA ILE A 30 -40.60 20.81 51.99
C ILE A 30 -39.51 20.38 52.97
N PHE A 31 -38.44 19.77 52.46
CA PHE A 31 -37.25 19.41 53.23
C PHE A 31 -36.24 20.58 53.26
N ALA A 32 -35.68 20.89 54.44
CA ALA A 32 -34.73 21.99 54.65
C ALA A 32 -33.74 21.67 55.79
N GLY A 33 -32.99 20.57 55.67
CA GLY A 33 -31.95 20.15 56.61
C GLY A 33 -32.42 19.35 57.83
N GLY A 34 -33.63 18.75 57.78
CA GLY A 34 -34.25 18.05 58.91
C GLY A 34 -34.24 16.51 58.80
N SER A 35 -35.07 15.83 59.58
CA SER A 35 -35.34 14.38 59.42
C SER A 35 -36.69 14.04 60.04
N ILE A 36 -37.43 13.10 59.45
CA ILE A 36 -38.71 12.58 59.94
C ILE A 36 -38.83 11.09 59.58
N ALA A 37 -39.76 10.34 60.19
CA ALA A 37 -39.89 8.91 59.92
C ALA A 37 -40.60 8.61 58.58
N SER A 38 -41.69 9.32 58.26
CA SER A 38 -42.38 9.18 56.97
C SER A 38 -43.27 10.38 56.61
N PHE A 39 -43.57 10.50 55.31
CA PHE A 39 -44.61 11.38 54.77
C PHE A 39 -45.81 10.57 54.28
N ASP A 40 -47.01 11.06 54.58
CA ASP A 40 -48.23 10.61 53.92
C ASP A 40 -48.99 11.84 53.44
N GLY A 41 -49.25 11.95 52.14
CA GLY A 41 -49.99 13.07 51.57
C GLY A 41 -51.48 13.08 51.91
N GLY A 42 -52.05 11.97 52.38
CA GLY A 42 -53.51 11.88 52.58
C GLY A 42 -54.28 11.90 51.26
N GLY A 43 -55.32 12.73 51.16
CA GLY A 43 -56.11 12.93 49.93
C GLY A 43 -55.78 14.25 49.23
N GLY A 44 -56.04 14.36 47.92
CA GLY A 44 -55.68 15.52 47.12
C GLY A 44 -54.47 15.26 46.22
N GLU A 45 -53.99 16.29 45.50
CA GLU A 45 -52.73 16.24 44.76
C GLU A 45 -51.63 16.89 45.57
N ASN A 46 -50.66 16.09 46.01
CA ASN A 46 -49.67 16.47 47.00
C ASN A 46 -48.27 16.53 46.40
N THR A 47 -47.45 17.44 46.94
CA THR A 47 -46.09 17.69 46.47
C THR A 47 -45.08 17.46 47.59
N LEU A 48 -43.99 16.75 47.29
CA LEU A 48 -42.84 16.62 48.18
C LEU A 48 -41.60 17.24 47.51
N THR A 49 -41.02 18.25 48.17
CA THR A 49 -39.78 18.92 47.75
C THR A 49 -38.61 18.40 48.57
N GLY A 50 -37.55 17.96 47.88
CA GLY A 50 -36.31 17.44 48.43
C GLY A 50 -35.52 18.46 49.25
N ASP A 51 -34.48 17.98 49.93
CA ASP A 51 -33.64 18.83 50.74
C ASP A 51 -32.72 19.68 49.86
N SER A 52 -32.77 21.00 50.05
CA SER A 52 -31.93 21.92 49.28
C SER A 52 -30.45 21.96 49.70
N THR A 53 -30.05 21.20 50.72
CA THR A 53 -28.70 21.21 51.30
C THR A 53 -27.88 19.95 51.04
N ILE A 54 -28.49 18.91 50.49
CA ILE A 54 -27.88 17.63 50.17
C ILE A 54 -28.38 17.14 48.81
N ASP A 55 -27.67 16.18 48.21
CA ASP A 55 -28.19 15.43 47.08
C ASP A 55 -29.36 14.55 47.53
N ASN A 56 -30.44 14.46 46.75
CA ASN A 56 -31.56 13.58 47.08
C ASN A 56 -31.64 12.39 46.14
N THR A 57 -31.85 11.20 46.71
CA THR A 57 -32.17 9.99 45.95
C THR A 57 -33.59 9.56 46.24
N TRP A 58 -34.39 9.47 45.20
CA TRP A 58 -35.80 9.08 45.21
C TRP A 58 -35.95 7.70 44.57
N ASN A 59 -36.42 6.72 45.34
CA ASN A 59 -36.79 5.39 44.84
C ASN A 59 -38.31 5.26 44.79
N ILE A 60 -38.88 5.19 43.60
CA ILE A 60 -40.32 5.15 43.36
C ILE A 60 -40.75 3.68 43.25
N THR A 61 -41.20 3.12 44.37
CA THR A 61 -41.49 1.68 44.51
C THR A 61 -42.97 1.32 44.40
N GLY A 62 -43.86 2.31 44.30
CA GLY A 62 -45.30 2.10 44.17
C GLY A 62 -46.02 3.33 43.62
N VAL A 63 -47.34 3.21 43.41
CA VAL A 63 -48.15 4.35 42.96
C VAL A 63 -48.14 5.44 44.04
N ASN A 64 -47.70 6.64 43.67
CA ASN A 64 -47.58 7.82 44.54
C ASN A 64 -46.81 7.55 45.84
N SER A 65 -45.87 6.60 45.82
CA SER A 65 -45.16 6.13 47.02
C SER A 65 -43.74 5.66 46.73
N GLY A 66 -42.89 5.74 47.74
CA GLY A 66 -41.47 5.44 47.60
C GLY A 66 -40.65 5.83 48.80
N ILE A 67 -39.35 6.04 48.56
CA ILE A 67 -38.37 6.41 49.58
C ILE A 67 -37.54 7.59 49.06
N ILE A 68 -37.39 8.64 49.86
CA ILE A 68 -36.40 9.71 49.65
C ILE A 68 -35.35 9.65 50.76
N ASN A 69 -34.06 9.49 50.43
CA ASN A 69 -32.96 9.51 51.42
C ASN A 69 -33.23 8.65 52.69
N ASN A 70 -33.80 7.45 52.51
CA ASN A 70 -34.24 6.50 53.56
C ASN A 70 -35.53 6.87 54.33
N ILE A 71 -36.30 7.85 53.87
CA ILE A 71 -37.58 8.27 54.46
C ILE A 71 -38.70 7.85 53.52
N ALA A 72 -39.64 7.05 54.02
CA ALA A 72 -40.77 6.60 53.22
C ALA A 72 -41.76 7.75 52.94
N PHE A 73 -42.34 7.76 51.74
CA PHE A 73 -43.45 8.62 51.39
C PHE A 73 -44.59 7.83 50.75
N SER A 74 -45.84 8.26 50.98
CA SER A 74 -47.04 7.71 50.34
C SER A 74 -48.06 8.80 50.00
N ASN A 75 -48.93 8.54 49.03
CA ASN A 75 -49.96 9.47 48.55
C ASN A 75 -49.40 10.84 48.08
N ILE A 76 -48.21 10.85 47.48
CA ILE A 76 -47.56 12.03 46.88
C ILE A 76 -47.51 11.90 45.36
N GLN A 77 -48.08 12.85 44.64
CA GLN A 77 -48.19 12.83 43.17
C GLN A 77 -47.08 13.61 42.47
N ASN A 78 -46.55 14.67 43.09
CA ASN A 78 -45.55 15.54 42.46
C ASN A 78 -44.27 15.52 43.28
N LEU A 79 -43.14 15.26 42.63
CA LEU A 79 -41.82 15.25 43.27
C LEU A 79 -40.98 16.41 42.73
N ILE A 80 -40.42 17.21 43.63
CA ILE A 80 -39.54 18.33 43.28
C ILE A 80 -38.19 18.12 43.97
N GLY A 81 -37.08 18.24 43.25
CA GLY A 81 -35.73 18.17 43.77
C GLY A 81 -35.34 19.35 44.66
N GLY A 82 -34.09 19.34 45.11
CA GLY A 82 -33.47 20.38 45.90
C GLY A 82 -32.75 21.44 45.04
N ASN A 83 -31.68 22.01 45.60
CA ASN A 83 -30.78 22.92 44.86
C ASN A 83 -29.51 22.22 44.35
N LEU A 84 -29.26 21.00 44.82
CA LEU A 84 -28.09 20.18 44.48
C LEU A 84 -28.53 19.04 43.54
N SER A 85 -27.74 17.99 43.38
CA SER A 85 -28.06 16.93 42.43
C SER A 85 -29.14 16.00 42.97
N ASP A 86 -30.19 15.78 42.18
CA ASP A 86 -31.29 14.88 42.52
C ASP A 86 -31.30 13.68 41.57
N ASN A 87 -31.49 12.48 42.13
CA ASN A 87 -31.60 11.22 41.39
C ASN A 87 -32.96 10.58 41.62
N PHE A 88 -33.75 10.42 40.56
CA PHE A 88 -35.07 9.79 40.58
C PHE A 88 -35.01 8.42 39.92
N ILE A 89 -35.38 7.35 40.63
CA ILE A 89 -35.23 5.96 40.18
C ILE A 89 -36.58 5.23 40.26
N PHE A 90 -37.06 4.72 39.12
CA PHE A 90 -38.26 3.89 39.08
C PHE A 90 -37.99 2.42 39.39
N ALA A 91 -38.81 1.86 40.27
CA ALA A 91 -38.77 0.44 40.65
C ALA A 91 -40.20 -0.12 40.78
N GLY A 92 -41.02 -0.01 39.72
CA GLY A 92 -42.39 -0.52 39.66
C GLY A 92 -43.49 0.44 40.12
N GLY A 93 -43.17 1.72 40.37
CA GLY A 93 -44.11 2.73 40.84
C GLY A 93 -44.50 3.79 39.80
N SER A 94 -45.30 4.78 40.20
CA SER A 94 -45.72 5.88 39.32
C SER A 94 -46.06 7.13 40.10
N VAL A 95 -45.77 8.31 39.55
CA VAL A 95 -46.20 9.62 40.07
C VAL A 95 -46.76 10.45 38.92
N ALA A 96 -47.30 11.65 39.19
CA ALA A 96 -47.85 12.53 38.16
C ALA A 96 -46.79 13.41 37.49
N SER A 97 -45.80 13.92 38.23
CA SER A 97 -44.74 14.75 37.66
C SER A 97 -43.43 14.76 38.47
N PHE A 98 -42.35 15.09 37.77
CA PHE A 98 -41.02 15.32 38.31
C PHE A 98 -40.51 16.72 37.94
N ASP A 99 -39.89 17.38 38.90
CA ASP A 99 -39.08 18.56 38.65
C ASP A 99 -37.74 18.39 39.37
N GLY A 100 -36.63 18.39 38.65
CA GLY A 100 -35.29 18.27 39.25
C GLY A 100 -34.90 19.46 40.13
N GLY A 101 -35.53 20.63 39.98
CA GLY A 101 -35.14 21.83 40.72
C GLY A 101 -33.80 22.40 40.26
N GLY A 102 -32.89 22.68 41.19
CA GLY A 102 -31.52 23.12 40.89
C GLY A 102 -30.58 21.94 40.58
N GLY A 103 -29.29 22.20 40.41
CA GLY A 103 -28.28 21.15 40.25
C GLY A 103 -28.31 20.36 38.94
N GLU A 104 -27.51 19.30 38.89
CA GLU A 104 -27.42 18.33 37.80
C GLU A 104 -28.20 17.07 38.19
N ASN A 105 -29.32 16.83 37.51
CA ASN A 105 -30.32 15.86 37.94
C ASN A 105 -30.39 14.66 36.99
N THR A 106 -30.70 13.50 37.57
CA THR A 106 -30.79 12.23 36.85
C THR A 106 -32.17 11.60 37.03
N LEU A 107 -32.76 11.11 35.95
CA LEU A 107 -33.99 10.31 35.97
C LEU A 107 -33.69 8.94 35.36
N THR A 108 -33.84 7.89 36.16
CA THR A 108 -33.67 6.49 35.78
C THR A 108 -35.02 5.83 35.55
N GLY A 109 -35.20 5.24 34.36
CA GLY A 109 -36.38 4.51 33.93
C GLY A 109 -36.66 3.27 34.77
N ASP A 110 -37.83 2.68 34.56
CA ASP A 110 -38.22 1.49 35.31
C ASP A 110 -37.47 0.27 34.76
N SER A 111 -36.80 -0.45 35.66
CA SER A 111 -36.02 -1.65 35.32
C SER A 111 -36.84 -2.89 34.92
N THR A 112 -38.17 -2.83 35.02
CA THR A 112 -39.09 -3.97 34.84
C THR A 112 -39.98 -3.87 33.60
N ILE A 113 -39.97 -2.74 32.91
CA ILE A 113 -40.74 -2.48 31.69
C ILE A 113 -39.86 -1.78 30.65
N ASP A 114 -40.31 -1.78 29.40
CA ASP A 114 -39.73 -0.91 28.38
C ASP A 114 -40.07 0.55 28.72
N ASN A 115 -39.12 1.47 28.52
CA ASN A 115 -39.37 2.89 28.74
C ASN A 115 -39.37 3.68 27.43
N THR A 116 -40.32 4.61 27.33
CA THR A 116 -40.44 5.56 26.23
C THR A 116 -40.23 6.97 26.76
N TRP A 117 -39.19 7.62 26.24
CA TRP A 117 -38.78 8.97 26.57
C TRP A 117 -39.08 9.91 25.40
N ASN A 118 -39.84 10.97 25.64
CA ASN A 118 -40.10 12.01 24.64
C ASN A 118 -39.58 13.36 25.15
N ILE A 119 -38.49 13.85 24.55
CA ILE A 119 -37.78 15.05 25.01
C ILE A 119 -38.29 16.26 24.20
N THR A 120 -39.22 17.00 24.79
CA THR A 120 -39.97 18.07 24.11
C THR A 120 -39.46 19.48 24.39
N GLY A 121 -38.53 19.64 25.33
CA GLY A 121 -37.90 20.92 25.66
C GLY A 121 -36.55 20.72 26.35
N VAL A 122 -35.83 21.81 26.64
CA VAL A 122 -34.55 21.74 27.35
C VAL A 122 -34.76 21.14 28.73
N ASN A 123 -34.09 20.02 29.01
CA ASN A 123 -34.14 19.26 30.26
C ASN A 123 -35.58 18.86 30.67
N SER A 124 -36.47 18.66 29.69
CA SER A 124 -37.90 18.42 29.95
C SER A 124 -38.54 17.53 28.90
N GLY A 125 -39.57 16.78 29.31
CA GLY A 125 -40.23 15.83 28.45
C GLY A 125 -41.18 14.91 29.21
N THR A 126 -41.39 13.71 28.66
CA THR A 126 -42.14 12.65 29.33
C THR A 126 -41.38 11.33 29.37
N LEU A 127 -41.54 10.58 30.47
CA LEU A 127 -41.16 9.18 30.64
C LEU A 127 -42.45 8.37 30.79
N ASN A 128 -42.78 7.48 29.84
CA ASN A 128 -44.01 6.68 29.89
C ASN A 128 -45.29 7.50 30.16
N ASN A 129 -45.37 8.71 29.57
CA ASN A 129 -46.40 9.74 29.77
C ASN A 129 -46.37 10.49 31.11
N ILE A 130 -45.36 10.28 31.95
CA ILE A 130 -45.14 11.07 33.17
C ILE A 130 -44.23 12.24 32.84
N THR A 131 -44.67 13.47 33.15
CA THR A 131 -43.92 14.68 32.81
C THR A 131 -42.70 14.87 33.71
N PHE A 132 -41.57 15.26 33.12
CA PHE A 132 -40.39 15.71 33.84
C PHE A 132 -39.91 17.09 33.36
N SER A 133 -39.28 17.86 34.25
CA SER A 133 -38.59 19.11 33.96
C SER A 133 -37.32 19.26 34.80
N ASN A 134 -36.38 20.09 34.33
CA ASN A 134 -35.09 20.33 34.97
C ASN A 134 -34.27 19.04 35.23
N ILE A 135 -34.34 18.08 34.30
CA ILE A 135 -33.54 16.84 34.33
C ILE A 135 -32.54 16.82 33.18
N GLN A 136 -31.25 16.75 33.49
CA GLN A 136 -30.14 16.81 32.54
C GLN A 136 -29.70 15.44 32.05
N ASN A 137 -29.83 14.40 32.88
CA ASN A 137 -29.33 13.06 32.58
C ASN A 137 -30.48 12.06 32.61
N LEU A 138 -30.68 11.31 31.53
CA LEU A 138 -31.68 10.25 31.46
C LEU A 138 -30.97 8.91 31.37
N THR A 139 -31.39 7.96 32.20
CA THR A 139 -30.85 6.60 32.21
C THR A 139 -31.99 5.60 32.02
N GLY A 140 -31.82 4.64 31.12
CA GLY A 140 -32.79 3.59 30.86
C GLY A 140 -32.89 2.55 31.96
N GLY A 141 -33.70 1.53 31.72
CA GLY A 141 -33.91 0.38 32.60
C GLY A 141 -33.00 -0.80 32.26
N ASN A 142 -33.52 -2.01 32.48
CA ASN A 142 -32.85 -3.26 32.06
C ASN A 142 -33.42 -3.83 30.75
N LEU A 143 -34.54 -3.29 30.28
CA LEU A 143 -35.26 -3.72 29.08
C LEU A 143 -35.07 -2.66 27.98
N SER A 144 -35.88 -2.66 26.92
CA SER A 144 -35.67 -1.74 25.82
C SER A 144 -36.10 -0.32 26.17
N ASP A 145 -35.20 0.63 25.94
CA ASP A 145 -35.43 2.06 26.16
C ASP A 145 -35.42 2.82 24.83
N ASN A 146 -36.48 3.59 24.59
CA ASN A 146 -36.67 4.38 23.38
C ASN A 146 -36.64 5.87 23.70
N PHE A 147 -35.64 6.58 23.20
CA PHE A 147 -35.47 8.02 23.36
C PHE A 147 -35.80 8.74 22.06
N THR A 148 -36.68 9.74 22.12
CA THR A 148 -37.04 10.56 20.94
C THR A 148 -36.86 12.05 21.26
N LEU A 149 -36.05 12.73 20.46
CA LEU A 149 -35.96 14.19 20.49
C LEU A 149 -37.10 14.82 19.68
N ALA A 150 -37.87 15.71 20.31
CA ALA A 150 -39.00 16.40 19.70
C ALA A 150 -38.92 17.92 19.95
N GLY A 151 -37.80 18.55 19.56
CA GLY A 151 -37.50 19.96 19.81
C GLY A 151 -36.78 20.25 21.13
N GLY A 152 -36.53 19.23 21.96
CA GLY A 152 -35.85 19.36 23.24
C GLY A 152 -34.40 18.88 23.25
N SER A 153 -33.72 19.04 24.39
CA SER A 153 -32.36 18.57 24.59
C SER A 153 -32.11 18.22 26.06
N VAL A 154 -31.16 17.33 26.31
CA VAL A 154 -30.63 16.98 27.63
C VAL A 154 -29.10 16.94 27.56
N ALA A 155 -28.41 16.76 28.69
CA ALA A 155 -26.96 16.62 28.70
C ALA A 155 -26.50 15.21 28.30
N SER A 156 -27.15 14.17 28.83
CA SER A 156 -26.81 12.77 28.53
C SER A 156 -28.00 11.83 28.47
N LEU A 157 -27.85 10.80 27.64
CA LEU A 157 -28.78 9.70 27.42
C LEU A 157 -28.04 8.37 27.57
N ASP A 158 -28.32 7.61 28.61
CA ASP A 158 -27.77 6.27 28.80
C ASP A 158 -28.88 5.24 28.63
N GLY A 159 -28.75 4.30 27.69
CA GLY A 159 -29.75 3.26 27.44
C GLY A 159 -29.85 2.23 28.56
N GLY A 160 -28.80 2.04 29.38
CA GLY A 160 -28.79 0.99 30.40
C GLY A 160 -28.67 -0.42 29.82
N GLY A 161 -29.55 -1.34 30.22
CA GLY A 161 -29.63 -2.70 29.66
C GLY A 161 -30.53 -2.74 28.41
N GLY A 162 -30.76 -3.94 27.85
CA GLY A 162 -31.69 -4.12 26.74
C GLY A 162 -31.17 -3.68 25.37
N GLU A 163 -32.05 -3.68 24.36
CA GLU A 163 -31.79 -3.10 23.04
C GLU A 163 -32.42 -1.72 22.98
N ASN A 164 -31.60 -0.68 22.82
CA ASN A 164 -32.00 0.70 23.01
C ASN A 164 -31.99 1.48 21.69
N THR A 165 -32.89 2.45 21.59
CA THR A 165 -33.05 3.27 20.39
C THR A 165 -33.02 4.75 20.71
N LEU A 166 -32.24 5.52 19.96
CA LEU A 166 -32.26 6.98 19.99
C LEU A 166 -32.70 7.53 18.63
N THR A 167 -33.82 8.24 18.62
CA THR A 167 -34.38 8.94 17.46
C THR A 167 -34.04 10.43 17.53
N GLY A 168 -33.40 10.93 16.49
CA GLY A 168 -33.03 12.33 16.31
C GLY A 168 -34.25 13.26 16.17
N ASP A 169 -34.00 14.56 16.18
CA ASP A 169 -35.07 15.55 16.07
C ASP A 169 -35.50 15.71 14.60
N SER A 170 -36.78 15.44 14.33
CA SER A 170 -37.38 15.53 12.99
C SER A 170 -37.45 16.94 12.40
N THR A 171 -37.15 17.99 13.17
CA THR A 171 -37.25 19.39 12.73
C THR A 171 -35.92 19.99 12.26
N ILE A 172 -34.82 19.26 12.41
CA ILE A 172 -33.47 19.70 12.08
C ILE A 172 -32.69 18.60 11.33
N ASN A 173 -31.50 18.96 10.86
CA ASN A 173 -30.49 17.99 10.42
C ASN A 173 -29.70 17.53 11.65
N ASN A 174 -29.72 16.25 11.95
CA ASN A 174 -29.00 15.66 13.06
C ASN A 174 -27.58 15.27 12.65
N THR A 175 -26.62 15.51 13.53
CA THR A 175 -25.22 15.10 13.36
C THR A 175 -24.82 14.16 14.47
N TRP A 176 -24.46 12.94 14.12
CA TRP A 176 -24.05 11.88 15.03
C TRP A 176 -22.55 11.65 14.90
N SER A 177 -21.83 11.75 16.00
CA SER A 177 -20.44 11.35 16.10
C SER A 177 -20.35 10.11 16.98
N ILE A 178 -20.09 8.95 16.38
CA ILE A 178 -19.94 7.67 17.07
C ILE A 178 -18.48 7.57 17.50
N THR A 179 -18.25 7.56 18.82
CA THR A 179 -16.90 7.67 19.42
C THR A 179 -16.52 6.47 20.29
N GLY A 180 -17.45 5.56 20.54
CA GLY A 180 -17.20 4.27 21.16
C GLY A 180 -18.32 3.27 20.85
N VAL A 181 -18.21 2.04 21.35
CA VAL A 181 -19.27 1.02 21.19
C VAL A 181 -20.57 1.52 21.82
N ASN A 182 -21.65 1.53 21.03
CA ASN A 182 -22.98 1.99 21.42
C ASN A 182 -22.99 3.38 22.09
N SER A 183 -22.05 4.25 21.72
CA SER A 183 -21.85 5.55 22.39
C SER A 183 -21.33 6.63 21.44
N GLY A 184 -21.62 7.88 21.78
CA GLY A 184 -21.27 9.00 20.93
C GLY A 184 -21.84 10.32 21.39
N ILE A 185 -21.86 11.28 20.46
CA ILE A 185 -22.38 12.62 20.66
C ILE A 185 -23.37 12.92 19.53
N LEU A 186 -24.58 13.30 19.90
CA LEU A 186 -25.62 13.82 19.00
C LEU A 186 -25.63 15.35 19.06
N ASN A 187 -25.67 16.00 17.89
CA ASN A 187 -25.79 17.45 17.70
C ASN A 187 -24.74 18.28 18.48
N ASN A 188 -23.55 17.69 18.68
CA ASN A 188 -22.39 18.25 19.39
C ASN A 188 -22.55 18.46 20.91
N ASN A 189 -23.70 18.15 21.51
CA ASN A 189 -23.96 18.50 22.91
C ASN A 189 -24.75 17.46 23.71
N ILE A 190 -25.32 16.43 23.07
CA ILE A 190 -26.02 15.35 23.77
C ILE A 190 -25.12 14.11 23.74
N ALA A 191 -24.54 13.76 24.88
CA ALA A 191 -23.79 12.51 25.00
C ALA A 191 -24.75 11.32 25.05
N PHE A 192 -24.44 10.23 24.37
CA PHE A 192 -25.18 8.98 24.49
C PHE A 192 -24.29 7.77 24.75
N SER A 193 -24.82 6.78 25.47
CA SER A 193 -24.14 5.51 25.77
C SER A 193 -25.13 4.36 25.90
N ASN A 194 -24.67 3.12 25.66
CA ASN A 194 -25.50 1.91 25.68
C ASN A 194 -26.73 2.01 24.75
N ILE A 195 -26.55 2.60 23.56
CA ILE A 195 -27.58 2.72 22.52
C ILE A 195 -27.14 2.01 21.25
N GLU A 196 -27.83 0.93 20.90
CA GLU A 196 -27.55 0.07 19.75
C GLU A 196 -28.14 0.59 18.44
N ASN A 197 -29.27 1.29 18.50
CA ASN A 197 -30.04 1.69 17.32
C ASN A 197 -30.14 3.21 17.23
N LEU A 198 -29.68 3.77 16.12
CA LEU A 198 -29.77 5.20 15.84
C LEU A 198 -30.75 5.44 14.70
N ILE A 199 -31.71 6.32 14.91
CA ILE A 199 -32.67 6.74 13.90
C ILE A 199 -32.51 8.24 13.69
N GLY A 200 -32.39 8.67 12.44
CA GLY A 200 -32.39 10.07 12.05
C GLY A 200 -33.74 10.76 12.30
N GLY A 201 -33.98 11.84 11.58
CA GLY A 201 -35.22 12.60 11.56
C GLY A 201 -35.77 12.70 10.15
N ASN A 202 -36.37 13.87 9.84
CA ASN A 202 -36.81 14.17 8.48
C ASN A 202 -35.80 15.05 7.71
N GLY A 203 -34.73 15.49 8.40
CA GLY A 203 -33.68 16.32 7.85
C GLY A 203 -32.67 15.52 7.03
N ASN A 204 -31.60 16.18 6.60
CA ASN A 204 -30.44 15.49 6.03
C ASN A 204 -29.47 15.17 7.17
N ASP A 205 -29.56 13.97 7.70
CA ASP A 205 -28.78 13.54 8.85
C ASP A 205 -27.40 13.02 8.44
N SER A 206 -26.43 13.17 9.34
CA SER A 206 -25.05 12.71 9.13
C SER A 206 -24.59 11.81 10.27
N PHE A 207 -24.11 10.62 9.95
CA PHE A 207 -23.59 9.63 10.89
C PHE A 207 -22.10 9.41 10.62
N SER A 208 -21.26 9.84 11.57
CA SER A 208 -19.81 9.80 11.42
C SER A 208 -19.17 8.87 12.46
N PHE A 209 -18.48 7.84 11.97
CA PHE A 209 -17.76 6.87 12.78
C PHE A 209 -16.32 7.32 13.02
N VAL A 210 -16.04 7.88 14.20
CA VAL A 210 -14.67 8.28 14.59
C VAL A 210 -13.95 7.11 15.25
N ALA A 211 -14.66 6.40 16.13
CA ALA A 211 -14.23 5.16 16.77
C ALA A 211 -15.48 4.44 17.30
N GLY A 212 -15.53 3.11 17.22
CA GLY A 212 -16.65 2.33 17.77
C GLY A 212 -17.68 1.90 16.75
N GLU A 213 -18.76 1.31 17.25
CA GLU A 213 -19.77 0.57 16.48
C GLU A 213 -21.15 0.75 17.11
N VAL A 214 -22.20 0.67 16.30
CA VAL A 214 -23.61 0.51 16.71
C VAL A 214 -24.21 -0.65 15.92
N THR A 215 -25.42 -1.10 16.26
CA THR A 215 -26.04 -2.24 15.56
C THR A 215 -26.77 -1.80 14.29
N ASN A 216 -27.64 -0.80 14.39
CA ASN A 216 -28.48 -0.36 13.28
C ASN A 216 -28.49 1.17 13.15
N ILE A 217 -28.41 1.65 11.92
CA ILE A 217 -28.64 3.04 11.54
C ILE A 217 -29.81 3.10 10.57
N ASP A 218 -30.83 3.87 10.90
CA ASP A 218 -31.86 4.30 9.97
C ASP A 218 -31.73 5.80 9.74
N GLY A 219 -31.43 6.22 8.52
CA GLY A 219 -31.35 7.64 8.17
C GLY A 219 -32.67 8.39 8.33
N GLY A 220 -33.82 7.71 8.31
CA GLY A 220 -35.13 8.37 8.27
C GLY A 220 -35.45 8.94 6.89
N GLU A 221 -36.15 10.08 6.83
CA GLU A 221 -36.37 10.77 5.56
C GLU A 221 -35.13 11.59 5.15
N GLY A 222 -35.18 12.35 4.05
CA GLY A 222 -34.08 13.24 3.65
C GLY A 222 -32.96 12.59 2.82
N HIS A 223 -31.81 13.27 2.74
CA HIS A 223 -30.59 12.85 2.04
C HIS A 223 -29.47 12.60 3.05
N ASN A 224 -29.53 11.43 3.67
CA ASN A 224 -28.67 11.09 4.80
C ASN A 224 -27.31 10.60 4.34
N THR A 225 -26.30 10.88 5.16
CA THR A 225 -24.89 10.61 4.88
C THR A 225 -24.29 9.74 5.97
N LEU A 226 -23.60 8.67 5.56
CA LEU A 226 -22.84 7.79 6.44
C LEU A 226 -21.35 7.93 6.11
N ILE A 227 -20.55 8.24 7.12
CA ILE A 227 -19.16 8.66 6.98
C ILE A 227 -18.27 7.75 7.84
N ASP A 228 -17.31 7.07 7.22
CA ASP A 228 -16.20 6.46 7.92
C ASP A 228 -15.12 7.51 8.21
N ALA A 229 -15.09 8.01 9.44
CA ALA A 229 -14.07 8.95 9.93
C ALA A 229 -12.98 8.24 10.77
N SER A 230 -12.93 6.90 10.75
CA SER A 230 -11.98 6.11 11.53
C SER A 230 -10.59 6.07 10.89
N ASN A 231 -10.49 6.49 9.62
CA ASN A 231 -9.29 6.37 8.78
C ASN A 231 -8.70 4.95 8.82
N THR A 232 -9.57 3.96 8.68
CA THR A 232 -9.21 2.55 8.48
C THR A 232 -9.72 2.08 7.12
N PRO A 233 -9.06 1.10 6.46
CA PRO A 233 -9.61 0.54 5.23
C PRO A 233 -10.97 -0.10 5.51
N SER A 234 -11.98 0.22 4.71
CA SER A 234 -13.35 -0.21 5.00
C SER A 234 -13.99 -1.02 3.89
N THR A 235 -14.97 -1.84 4.26
CA THR A 235 -15.76 -2.64 3.31
C THR A 235 -17.24 -2.41 3.53
N TRP A 236 -17.90 -2.00 2.46
CA TRP A 236 -19.32 -1.67 2.40
C TRP A 236 -20.03 -2.67 1.51
N ASN A 237 -21.12 -3.24 2.00
CA ASN A 237 -21.97 -4.16 1.24
C ASN A 237 -23.32 -3.48 1.00
N ILE A 238 -23.60 -3.10 -0.25
CA ILE A 238 -24.85 -2.46 -0.67
C ILE A 238 -25.83 -3.56 -1.08
N THR A 239 -26.76 -3.87 -0.19
CA THR A 239 -27.66 -5.03 -0.32
C THR A 239 -29.07 -4.67 -0.78
N GLY A 240 -29.41 -3.39 -0.76
CA GLY A 240 -30.68 -2.87 -1.23
C GLY A 240 -30.54 -1.42 -1.70
N VAL A 241 -31.66 -0.76 -1.99
CA VAL A 241 -31.67 0.68 -2.28
C VAL A 241 -31.30 1.44 -1.02
N ASP A 242 -30.25 2.27 -1.07
CA ASP A 242 -29.79 3.14 0.02
C ASP A 242 -29.62 2.38 1.37
N SER A 243 -29.26 1.11 1.28
CA SER A 243 -29.21 0.18 2.43
C SER A 243 -28.17 -0.90 2.25
N GLY A 244 -27.65 -1.39 3.37
CA GLY A 244 -26.50 -2.28 3.36
C GLY A 244 -25.91 -2.55 4.73
N ASN A 245 -24.66 -3.01 4.70
CA ASN A 245 -23.86 -3.24 5.89
C ASN A 245 -22.46 -2.64 5.72
N PHE A 246 -21.94 -2.02 6.77
CA PHE A 246 -20.59 -1.47 6.86
C PHE A 246 -19.97 -1.94 8.17
N ASN A 247 -18.86 -2.68 8.14
CA ASN A 247 -18.19 -3.18 9.36
C ASN A 247 -19.14 -3.87 10.38
N ASN A 248 -20.06 -4.71 9.90
CA ASN A 248 -21.13 -5.36 10.67
C ASN A 248 -22.27 -4.45 11.17
N ILE A 249 -22.27 -3.17 10.80
CA ILE A 249 -23.32 -2.20 11.12
C ILE A 249 -24.32 -2.17 9.98
N ASN A 250 -25.59 -2.43 10.27
CA ASN A 250 -26.64 -2.34 9.26
C ASN A 250 -27.05 -0.88 9.08
N PHE A 251 -27.26 -0.47 7.84
CA PHE A 251 -27.80 0.85 7.53
C PHE A 251 -28.96 0.78 6.54
N SER A 252 -29.91 1.70 6.69
CA SER A 252 -31.01 1.92 5.77
C SER A 252 -31.31 3.41 5.60
N ASN A 253 -31.92 3.77 4.47
CA ASN A 253 -32.26 5.16 4.14
C ASN A 253 -31.04 6.10 4.15
N ILE A 254 -29.87 5.58 3.76
CA ILE A 254 -28.62 6.32 3.62
C ILE A 254 -28.29 6.47 2.14
N LYS A 255 -28.41 7.69 1.62
CA LYS A 255 -28.21 7.97 0.19
C LYS A 255 -26.76 8.28 -0.15
N ASN A 256 -26.02 8.87 0.79
CA ASN A 256 -24.64 9.28 0.56
C ASN A 256 -23.71 8.46 1.44
N LEU A 257 -22.62 7.96 0.85
CA LEU A 257 -21.58 7.23 1.56
C LEU A 257 -20.24 7.95 1.38
N THR A 258 -19.51 8.09 2.47
CA THR A 258 -18.17 8.69 2.48
C THR A 258 -17.21 7.73 3.16
N GLY A 259 -16.25 7.23 2.39
CA GLY A 259 -15.12 6.45 2.86
C GLY A 259 -14.09 7.28 3.63
N GLY A 260 -13.07 6.62 4.13
CA GLY A 260 -12.00 7.25 4.90
C GLY A 260 -10.83 7.72 4.02
N ASP A 261 -9.72 8.08 4.66
CA ASP A 261 -8.48 8.45 3.93
C ASP A 261 -7.65 7.23 3.45
N LEU A 262 -8.09 6.00 3.74
CA LEU A 262 -7.42 4.75 3.36
C LEU A 262 -8.27 3.97 2.35
N ASP A 263 -7.77 2.83 1.88
CA ASP A 263 -8.42 2.06 0.82
C ASP A 263 -9.82 1.56 1.22
N ASP A 264 -10.82 1.86 0.39
CA ASP A 264 -12.21 1.53 0.65
C ASP A 264 -12.78 0.65 -0.47
N SER A 265 -13.59 -0.34 -0.08
CA SER A 265 -14.23 -1.27 -1.01
C SER A 265 -15.75 -1.24 -0.85
N PHE A 266 -16.48 -1.04 -1.95
CA PHE A 266 -17.94 -1.08 -2.00
C PHE A 266 -18.39 -2.22 -2.90
N SER A 267 -19.12 -3.16 -2.32
CA SER A 267 -19.67 -4.34 -3.01
C SER A 267 -21.18 -4.17 -3.18
N PHE A 268 -21.65 -4.17 -4.42
CA PHE A 268 -23.08 -4.11 -4.77
C PHE A 268 -23.62 -5.51 -5.05
N THR A 269 -24.73 -5.83 -4.42
CA THR A 269 -25.53 -7.02 -4.78
C THR A 269 -26.52 -6.67 -5.90
N ASN A 270 -27.22 -7.67 -6.45
CA ASN A 270 -28.20 -7.47 -7.54
C ASN A 270 -29.33 -6.49 -7.19
N ASP A 271 -29.76 -6.44 -5.93
CA ASP A 271 -30.79 -5.49 -5.46
C ASP A 271 -30.17 -4.19 -4.90
N GLY A 272 -28.84 -4.12 -4.83
CA GLY A 272 -28.08 -2.99 -4.27
C GLY A 272 -28.06 -1.80 -5.22
N SER A 273 -28.45 -0.63 -4.73
CA SER A 273 -28.31 0.62 -5.47
C SER A 273 -28.13 1.81 -4.53
N LEU A 274 -27.37 2.81 -4.97
CA LEU A 274 -27.17 4.05 -4.24
C LEU A 274 -27.74 5.23 -5.04
N THR A 275 -28.70 5.95 -4.45
CA THR A 275 -29.38 7.05 -5.12
C THR A 275 -28.68 8.40 -4.93
N GLY A 276 -27.81 8.52 -3.93
CA GLY A 276 -26.97 9.69 -3.67
C GLY A 276 -25.50 9.47 -4.05
N SER A 277 -24.61 10.29 -3.48
CA SER A 277 -23.19 10.33 -3.85
C SER A 277 -22.35 9.33 -3.08
N LEU A 278 -21.32 8.79 -3.72
CA LEU A 278 -20.27 8.00 -3.07
C LEU A 278 -18.95 8.77 -3.18
N ASP A 279 -18.32 9.03 -2.04
CA ASP A 279 -17.00 9.65 -1.97
C ASP A 279 -16.02 8.67 -1.34
N GLY A 280 -15.03 8.19 -2.09
CA GLY A 280 -14.01 7.25 -1.63
C GLY A 280 -12.86 7.90 -0.86
N GLY A 281 -12.88 9.21 -0.64
CA GLY A 281 -11.86 9.91 0.15
C GLY A 281 -10.48 9.93 -0.52
N ALA A 282 -9.42 9.83 0.30
CA ALA A 282 -8.03 9.94 -0.16
C ALA A 282 -7.40 8.61 -0.60
N GLY A 283 -7.91 7.48 -0.11
CA GLY A 283 -7.41 6.15 -0.44
C GLY A 283 -7.87 5.64 -1.80
N ASN A 284 -7.47 4.42 -2.14
CA ASN A 284 -7.96 3.77 -3.35
C ASN A 284 -9.41 3.31 -3.14
N LEU A 285 -10.25 3.54 -4.15
CA LEU A 285 -11.64 3.14 -4.17
C LEU A 285 -11.81 1.90 -5.05
N THR A 286 -12.34 0.82 -4.50
CA THR A 286 -12.77 -0.36 -5.26
C THR A 286 -14.28 -0.46 -5.29
N LEU A 287 -14.88 -0.44 -6.49
CA LEU A 287 -16.29 -0.74 -6.70
C LEU A 287 -16.42 -2.10 -7.36
N MET A 288 -17.19 -2.98 -6.74
CA MET A 288 -17.39 -4.35 -7.19
C MET A 288 -18.85 -4.73 -7.14
N GLY A 289 -19.34 -5.51 -8.10
CA GLY A 289 -20.72 -5.98 -8.08
C GLY A 289 -21.06 -6.84 -9.29
N ASP A 290 -22.22 -7.51 -9.20
CA ASP A 290 -22.82 -8.12 -10.39
C ASP A 290 -23.32 -7.02 -11.35
N GLU A 291 -23.85 -5.94 -10.78
CA GLU A 291 -24.20 -4.67 -11.42
C GLU A 291 -23.77 -3.52 -10.50
N LEU A 292 -23.45 -2.35 -11.07
CA LEU A 292 -23.06 -1.16 -10.32
C LEU A 292 -24.10 -0.05 -10.50
N ASN A 293 -25.21 -0.16 -9.76
CA ASN A 293 -26.34 0.76 -9.90
C ASN A 293 -26.20 2.00 -9.00
N PHE A 294 -25.62 3.07 -9.53
CA PHE A 294 -25.57 4.37 -8.84
C PHE A 294 -26.12 5.50 -9.71
N THR A 295 -26.82 6.45 -9.08
CA THR A 295 -27.38 7.64 -9.77
C THR A 295 -26.78 8.96 -9.32
N GLY A 296 -26.02 8.96 -8.22
CA GLY A 296 -25.25 10.11 -7.76
C GLY A 296 -23.78 10.04 -8.19
N THR A 297 -23.06 11.12 -7.91
CA THR A 297 -21.65 11.26 -8.29
C THR A 297 -20.76 10.30 -7.51
N ILE A 298 -19.73 9.78 -8.19
CA ILE A 298 -18.65 9.00 -7.58
C ILE A 298 -17.39 9.86 -7.56
N SER A 299 -16.83 10.14 -6.39
CA SER A 299 -15.62 10.95 -6.22
C SER A 299 -14.57 10.23 -5.39
N GLY A 300 -13.34 10.73 -5.48
CA GLY A 300 -12.19 10.27 -4.70
C GLY A 300 -10.92 10.90 -5.26
N THR A 301 -9.81 10.79 -4.52
CA THR A 301 -8.51 11.33 -4.96
C THR A 301 -7.44 10.25 -5.12
N GLY A 302 -7.70 9.01 -4.69
CA GLY A 302 -6.84 7.86 -4.97
C GLY A 302 -7.09 7.25 -6.35
N SER A 303 -6.80 5.95 -6.51
CA SER A 303 -7.17 5.22 -7.74
C SER A 303 -8.55 4.59 -7.62
N LEU A 304 -9.29 4.52 -8.72
CA LEU A 304 -10.59 3.84 -8.80
C LEU A 304 -10.43 2.51 -9.52
N THR A 305 -10.87 1.41 -8.91
CA THR A 305 -10.99 0.11 -9.57
C THR A 305 -12.45 -0.27 -9.74
N LEU A 306 -12.87 -0.57 -10.97
CA LEU A 306 -14.18 -1.12 -11.31
C LEU A 306 -13.99 -2.58 -11.73
N GLN A 307 -14.65 -3.51 -11.03
CA GLN A 307 -14.54 -4.94 -11.33
C GLN A 307 -15.84 -5.71 -11.08
N PRO A 308 -16.07 -6.83 -11.78
CA PRO A 308 -17.21 -7.69 -11.49
C PRO A 308 -17.05 -8.40 -10.15
N ALA A 309 -18.16 -8.81 -9.54
CA ALA A 309 -18.16 -9.60 -8.30
C ALA A 309 -17.44 -10.94 -8.44
N THR A 310 -17.40 -11.50 -9.64
CA THR A 310 -16.65 -12.73 -9.94
C THR A 310 -15.71 -12.55 -11.13
N SER A 311 -14.53 -13.16 -11.07
CA SER A 311 -13.51 -13.03 -12.12
C SER A 311 -13.91 -13.60 -13.49
N THR A 312 -15.00 -14.38 -13.55
CA THR A 312 -15.52 -14.98 -14.79
C THR A 312 -16.63 -14.17 -15.43
N GLN A 313 -17.21 -13.21 -14.71
CA GLN A 313 -18.27 -12.36 -15.22
C GLN A 313 -17.71 -11.38 -16.24
N ALA A 314 -18.44 -11.23 -17.35
CA ALA A 314 -18.08 -10.30 -18.40
C ALA A 314 -18.37 -8.86 -17.96
N ILE A 315 -17.65 -7.91 -18.54
CA ILE A 315 -17.90 -6.48 -18.37
C ILE A 315 -18.33 -5.93 -19.73
N ARG A 316 -19.44 -5.19 -19.78
CA ARG A 316 -19.84 -4.47 -20.98
C ARG A 316 -19.79 -2.96 -20.71
N ILE A 317 -19.07 -2.23 -21.54
CA ILE A 317 -18.76 -0.80 -21.33
C ILE A 317 -19.48 0.06 -22.35
N GLY A 318 -20.15 1.13 -21.91
CA GLY A 318 -20.81 2.14 -22.74
C GLY A 318 -22.16 1.72 -23.35
N GLY A 319 -22.61 0.49 -23.11
CA GLY A 319 -23.91 0.02 -23.58
C GLY A 319 -25.09 0.57 -22.75
N THR A 320 -26.30 0.17 -23.12
CA THR A 320 -27.46 0.23 -22.20
C THR A 320 -27.36 -0.91 -21.20
N ASP A 321 -27.94 -0.78 -20.01
CA ASP A 321 -28.16 -1.91 -19.10
C ASP A 321 -28.98 -3.01 -19.81
N SER A 322 -28.50 -4.27 -19.73
CA SER A 322 -29.17 -5.44 -20.31
C SER A 322 -30.16 -6.10 -19.36
N GLY A 323 -30.17 -5.72 -18.08
CA GLY A 323 -30.93 -6.37 -17.02
C GLY A 323 -30.45 -7.81 -16.75
N ASN A 324 -29.22 -8.15 -17.15
CA ASN A 324 -28.64 -9.48 -17.00
C ASN A 324 -27.51 -9.48 -15.98
N THR A 325 -27.78 -10.07 -14.82
CA THR A 325 -26.86 -10.15 -13.69
C THR A 325 -25.59 -11.01 -13.93
N ASN A 326 -25.41 -11.61 -15.12
CA ASN A 326 -24.20 -12.35 -15.48
C ASN A 326 -23.16 -11.50 -16.23
N THR A 327 -23.45 -10.22 -16.45
CA THR A 327 -22.55 -9.24 -17.07
C THR A 327 -22.60 -8.00 -16.20
N LEU A 328 -21.44 -7.47 -15.82
CA LEU A 328 -21.37 -6.14 -15.22
C LEU A 328 -21.53 -5.11 -16.35
N ASP A 329 -22.66 -4.42 -16.39
CA ASP A 329 -22.90 -3.35 -17.36
C ASP A 329 -22.42 -2.02 -16.76
N LEU A 330 -21.37 -1.45 -17.35
CA LEU A 330 -20.90 -0.09 -17.06
C LEU A 330 -21.43 0.84 -18.14
N THR A 331 -22.63 1.37 -17.94
CA THR A 331 -23.29 2.22 -18.94
C THR A 331 -22.59 3.58 -19.07
N SER A 332 -22.79 4.26 -20.21
CA SER A 332 -22.26 5.62 -20.38
C SER A 332 -22.85 6.62 -19.37
N ALA A 333 -24.06 6.35 -18.85
CA ALA A 333 -24.68 7.16 -17.82
C ALA A 333 -23.95 7.03 -16.49
N GLU A 334 -23.63 5.80 -16.06
CA GLU A 334 -22.86 5.55 -14.83
C GLU A 334 -21.43 6.08 -14.95
N LEU A 335 -20.75 5.82 -16.06
CA LEU A 335 -19.38 6.32 -16.24
C LEU A 335 -19.31 7.85 -16.26
N SER A 336 -20.40 8.55 -16.65
CA SER A 336 -20.48 10.01 -16.58
C SER A 336 -20.66 10.57 -15.16
N LEU A 337 -20.96 9.71 -14.17
CA LEU A 337 -21.08 10.09 -12.76
C LEU A 337 -19.73 10.08 -12.04
N LEU A 338 -18.70 9.46 -12.64
CA LEU A 338 -17.32 9.53 -12.15
C LEU A 338 -16.82 10.97 -12.25
N GLN A 339 -16.49 11.57 -11.11
CA GLN A 339 -15.92 12.92 -11.05
C GLN A 339 -14.44 12.88 -11.40
N ASP A 340 -13.98 13.98 -12.00
CA ASP A 340 -12.56 14.27 -12.22
C ASP A 340 -11.80 14.37 -10.89
N GLY A 341 -10.54 13.91 -10.86
CA GLY A 341 -9.67 13.95 -9.70
C GLY A 341 -9.08 12.61 -9.26
N PHE A 342 -9.49 11.49 -9.88
CA PHE A 342 -8.86 10.20 -9.62
C PHE A 342 -7.45 10.16 -10.20
N THR A 343 -6.49 9.61 -9.47
CA THR A 343 -5.12 9.42 -9.99
C THR A 343 -5.07 8.46 -11.17
N SER A 344 -5.97 7.47 -11.19
CA SER A 344 -6.19 6.55 -12.30
C SER A 344 -7.47 5.74 -12.11
N ILE A 345 -8.07 5.27 -13.20
CA ILE A 345 -9.21 4.37 -13.25
C ILE A 345 -8.76 3.04 -13.87
N LEU A 346 -8.96 1.92 -13.17
CA LEU A 346 -8.74 0.57 -13.67
C LEU A 346 -10.08 -0.14 -13.87
N ILE A 347 -10.33 -0.63 -15.08
CA ILE A 347 -11.44 -1.54 -15.37
C ILE A 347 -10.83 -2.87 -15.79
N SER A 348 -11.02 -3.92 -14.97
CA SER A 348 -10.33 -5.20 -15.16
C SER A 348 -11.30 -6.38 -15.23
N GLY A 349 -11.26 -7.13 -16.34
CA GLY A 349 -12.07 -8.33 -16.55
C GLY A 349 -12.25 -8.70 -18.02
N ALA A 350 -13.25 -9.54 -18.33
CA ALA A 350 -13.58 -9.90 -19.70
C ALA A 350 -14.40 -8.79 -20.37
N ILE A 351 -13.72 -7.83 -21.00
CA ILE A 351 -14.31 -6.57 -21.46
C ILE A 351 -14.86 -6.64 -22.90
N THR A 352 -16.08 -6.14 -23.07
CA THR A 352 -16.68 -5.77 -24.36
C THR A 352 -17.04 -4.29 -24.40
N LEU A 353 -16.47 -3.54 -25.34
CA LEU A 353 -16.85 -2.16 -25.65
C LEU A 353 -18.14 -2.18 -26.50
N ALA A 354 -19.23 -1.64 -25.97
CA ALA A 354 -20.55 -1.70 -26.58
C ALA A 354 -21.12 -0.34 -27.01
N GLY A 355 -20.60 0.77 -26.48
CA GLY A 355 -21.01 2.12 -26.84
C GLY A 355 -19.96 3.18 -26.47
N ASP A 356 -20.23 4.43 -26.83
CA ASP A 356 -19.29 5.54 -26.62
C ASP A 356 -19.10 5.85 -25.14
N VAL A 357 -17.85 6.01 -24.72
CA VAL A 357 -17.47 6.35 -23.34
C VAL A 357 -16.46 7.46 -23.29
N ALA A 358 -16.51 8.25 -22.22
CA ALA A 358 -15.59 9.34 -21.95
C ALA A 358 -15.01 9.23 -20.55
N PHE A 359 -13.74 9.57 -20.40
CA PHE A 359 -13.02 9.60 -19.12
C PHE A 359 -12.29 10.93 -18.99
N SER A 360 -12.29 11.51 -17.80
CA SER A 360 -11.53 12.73 -17.48
C SER A 360 -10.21 12.46 -16.76
N ASP A 361 -10.09 11.28 -16.14
CA ASP A 361 -8.88 10.80 -15.49
C ASP A 361 -8.19 9.68 -16.30
N PRO A 362 -6.90 9.36 -16.03
CA PRO A 362 -6.19 8.30 -16.74
C PRO A 362 -6.89 6.95 -16.57
N VAL A 363 -7.19 6.24 -17.66
CA VAL A 363 -7.92 4.96 -17.62
C VAL A 363 -7.11 3.82 -18.20
N THR A 364 -7.17 2.67 -17.53
CA THR A 364 -6.65 1.38 -18.02
C THR A 364 -7.79 0.38 -18.15
N LEU A 365 -8.02 -0.11 -19.37
CA LEU A 365 -8.90 -1.24 -19.65
C LEU A 365 -8.03 -2.50 -19.75
N MET A 366 -8.21 -3.45 -18.85
CA MET A 366 -7.34 -4.62 -18.74
C MET A 366 -8.10 -5.95 -18.81
N ASN A 367 -7.65 -6.86 -19.69
CA ASN A 367 -8.03 -8.27 -19.65
C ASN A 367 -6.78 -9.18 -19.61
N SER A 368 -6.32 -9.50 -18.40
CA SER A 368 -5.08 -10.26 -18.18
C SER A 368 -5.13 -11.74 -18.61
N LEU A 369 -6.30 -12.27 -18.96
CA LEU A 369 -6.50 -13.67 -19.36
C LEU A 369 -7.05 -13.83 -20.78
N GLY A 370 -7.74 -12.82 -21.30
CA GLY A 370 -8.52 -12.90 -22.53
C GLY A 370 -8.28 -11.76 -23.50
N SER A 371 -9.25 -11.60 -24.41
CA SER A 371 -9.31 -10.53 -25.41
C SER A 371 -10.14 -9.35 -24.91
N ILE A 372 -9.91 -8.17 -25.49
CA ILE A 372 -10.84 -7.05 -25.39
C ILE A 372 -11.54 -6.92 -26.74
N THR A 373 -12.87 -7.03 -26.75
CA THR A 373 -13.67 -6.96 -27.98
C THR A 373 -14.48 -5.69 -28.06
N HIS A 374 -14.79 -5.23 -29.27
CA HIS A 374 -15.76 -4.15 -29.47
C HIS A 374 -16.91 -4.62 -30.38
N THR A 375 -18.12 -4.17 -30.08
CA THR A 375 -19.31 -4.32 -30.94
C THR A 375 -19.80 -2.96 -31.48
N GLY A 376 -19.11 -1.89 -31.12
CA GLY A 376 -19.45 -0.49 -31.34
C GLY A 376 -18.96 0.35 -30.15
N GLY A 377 -18.71 1.65 -30.34
CA GLY A 377 -18.29 2.54 -29.26
C GLY A 377 -16.86 3.04 -29.35
N ASN A 378 -16.71 4.35 -29.21
CA ASN A 378 -15.44 5.07 -29.17
C ASN A 378 -15.03 5.36 -27.72
N ILE A 379 -13.72 5.48 -27.47
CA ILE A 379 -13.17 5.88 -26.18
C ILE A 379 -12.63 7.30 -26.31
N THR A 380 -13.10 8.22 -25.47
CA THR A 380 -12.62 9.60 -25.44
C THR A 380 -11.98 9.93 -24.10
N GLY A 381 -10.75 10.43 -24.09
CA GLY A 381 -10.09 11.03 -22.93
C GLY A 381 -10.16 12.55 -22.99
N SER A 382 -10.56 13.19 -21.90
CA SER A 382 -10.50 14.64 -21.70
C SER A 382 -9.56 15.01 -20.55
N ASP A 383 -9.22 16.29 -20.41
CA ASP A 383 -8.26 16.81 -19.41
C ASP A 383 -6.92 16.06 -19.39
N ASN A 384 -6.63 15.32 -18.32
CA ASN A 384 -5.37 14.62 -18.11
C ASN A 384 -5.43 13.15 -18.58
N ALA A 385 -6.60 12.67 -19.04
CA ALA A 385 -6.86 11.27 -19.32
C ALA A 385 -5.97 10.69 -20.43
N THR A 386 -4.99 9.87 -20.01
CA THR A 386 -4.34 8.91 -20.90
C THR A 386 -5.19 7.65 -21.03
N ILE A 387 -5.22 7.02 -22.20
CA ILE A 387 -5.97 5.78 -22.43
C ILE A 387 -5.01 4.61 -22.60
N THR A 388 -5.10 3.62 -21.72
CA THR A 388 -4.36 2.36 -21.83
C THR A 388 -5.31 1.19 -22.03
N VAL A 389 -5.04 0.35 -23.03
CA VAL A 389 -5.84 -0.86 -23.31
C VAL A 389 -4.90 -2.07 -23.36
N GLU A 390 -5.03 -2.98 -22.41
CA GLU A 390 -4.16 -4.15 -22.27
C GLU A 390 -4.96 -5.45 -22.28
N ALA A 391 -4.51 -6.42 -23.06
CA ALA A 391 -5.10 -7.74 -23.08
C ALA A 391 -4.02 -8.81 -23.24
N ASN A 392 -4.29 -10.01 -22.72
CA ASN A 392 -3.43 -11.14 -22.98
C ASN A 392 -3.57 -11.60 -24.45
N GLN A 393 -4.79 -11.63 -24.98
CA GLN A 393 -5.11 -12.04 -26.34
C GLN A 393 -5.47 -10.82 -27.22
N ASP A 394 -6.30 -11.00 -28.24
CA ASP A 394 -6.61 -9.97 -29.23
C ASP A 394 -7.27 -8.73 -28.60
N ILE A 395 -6.97 -7.56 -29.16
CA ILE A 395 -7.64 -6.30 -28.83
C ILE A 395 -8.34 -5.79 -30.07
N THR A 396 -9.63 -5.47 -29.94
CA THR A 396 -10.37 -4.73 -30.95
C THR A 396 -11.07 -3.53 -30.33
N THR A 397 -10.95 -2.34 -30.94
CA THR A 397 -11.55 -1.09 -30.44
C THR A 397 -12.15 -0.25 -31.57
N GLY A 398 -13.07 0.65 -31.21
CA GLY A 398 -13.51 1.77 -32.05
C GLY A 398 -12.43 2.85 -32.20
N ASP A 399 -12.85 4.10 -32.41
CA ASP A 399 -11.93 5.23 -32.36
C ASP A 399 -11.48 5.46 -30.91
N ILE A 400 -10.21 5.81 -30.71
CA ILE A 400 -9.70 6.25 -29.42
C ILE A 400 -9.12 7.65 -29.59
N THR A 401 -9.66 8.62 -28.85
CA THR A 401 -9.30 10.04 -28.97
C THR A 401 -8.93 10.61 -27.62
N THR A 402 -7.87 11.42 -27.55
CA THR A 402 -7.51 12.23 -26.38
C THR A 402 -7.08 13.64 -26.81
N ASP A 403 -7.13 14.61 -25.90
CA ASP A 403 -6.65 15.99 -26.15
C ASP A 403 -5.16 16.13 -25.82
N GLY A 404 -4.29 15.60 -26.69
CA GLY A 404 -2.85 15.69 -26.51
C GLY A 404 -2.27 14.81 -25.40
N ARG A 405 -3.01 13.79 -24.93
CA ARG A 405 -2.55 12.80 -23.93
C ARG A 405 -2.18 11.48 -24.61
N ASP A 406 -1.49 10.60 -23.89
CA ASP A 406 -0.96 9.38 -24.49
C ASP A 406 -2.03 8.29 -24.67
N ILE A 407 -1.90 7.50 -25.75
CA ILE A 407 -2.62 6.25 -25.96
C ILE A 407 -1.61 5.09 -25.97
N THR A 408 -1.85 4.08 -25.13
CA THR A 408 -1.07 2.83 -25.13
C THR A 408 -1.99 1.63 -25.35
N ILE A 409 -1.63 0.75 -26.28
CA ILE A 409 -2.38 -0.48 -26.55
C ILE A 409 -1.41 -1.66 -26.58
N GLN A 410 -1.65 -2.67 -25.76
CA GLN A 410 -0.74 -3.81 -25.62
C GLN A 410 -1.49 -5.15 -25.60
N SER A 411 -1.18 -6.00 -26.57
CA SER A 411 -1.61 -7.40 -26.63
C SER A 411 -0.41 -8.32 -26.40
N ALA A 412 -0.47 -9.16 -25.36
CA ALA A 412 0.65 -10.02 -24.97
C ALA A 412 0.91 -11.17 -25.96
N THR A 413 -0.16 -11.76 -26.51
CA THR A 413 -0.08 -12.93 -27.42
C THR A 413 -0.92 -12.78 -28.69
N GLY A 414 -1.72 -11.72 -28.79
CA GLY A 414 -2.71 -11.53 -29.84
C GLY A 414 -2.40 -10.40 -30.83
N ALA A 415 -3.40 -10.12 -31.66
CA ALA A 415 -3.47 -9.05 -32.63
C ALA A 415 -4.09 -7.78 -32.03
N ILE A 416 -3.78 -6.62 -32.60
CA ILE A 416 -4.46 -5.36 -32.30
C ILE A 416 -5.15 -4.85 -33.55
N THR A 417 -6.46 -4.61 -33.47
CA THR A 417 -7.28 -4.00 -34.53
C THR A 417 -8.05 -2.80 -34.00
N THR A 418 -7.76 -1.59 -34.48
CA THR A 418 -8.44 -0.37 -34.05
C THR A 418 -9.03 0.38 -35.23
N ARG A 419 -9.93 1.34 -34.96
CA ARG A 419 -10.24 2.40 -35.92
C ARG A 419 -9.19 3.51 -35.83
N ASN A 420 -9.59 4.78 -35.78
CA ASN A 420 -8.67 5.91 -35.69
C ASN A 420 -8.12 6.06 -34.27
N LEU A 421 -6.84 6.44 -34.17
CA LEU A 421 -6.17 6.75 -32.92
C LEU A 421 -5.71 8.20 -32.99
N ASP A 422 -6.32 9.07 -32.19
CA ASP A 422 -6.08 10.51 -32.22
C ASP A 422 -5.64 11.01 -30.83
N THR A 423 -4.39 11.44 -30.74
CA THR A 423 -3.80 12.11 -29.57
C THR A 423 -3.38 13.54 -29.95
N SER A 424 -3.96 14.10 -31.02
CA SER A 424 -3.61 15.43 -31.44
C SER A 424 -4.04 16.47 -30.41
N GLY A 425 -3.20 17.49 -30.24
CA GLY A 425 -3.40 18.51 -29.22
C GLY A 425 -3.12 19.91 -29.75
N ILE A 426 -3.75 20.90 -29.11
CA ILE A 426 -3.51 22.31 -29.44
C ILE A 426 -2.07 22.70 -29.12
N THR A 427 -1.57 22.30 -27.95
CA THR A 427 -0.19 22.52 -27.51
C THR A 427 0.71 21.43 -28.07
N ASP A 428 0.81 20.29 -27.42
CA ASP A 428 1.58 19.13 -27.86
C ASP A 428 0.62 17.97 -28.19
N GLY A 429 1.01 17.13 -29.15
CA GLY A 429 0.35 15.85 -29.36
C GLY A 429 0.88 14.79 -28.38
N GLY A 430 0.03 13.86 -27.97
CA GLY A 430 0.39 12.74 -27.12
C GLY A 430 1.08 11.61 -27.88
N ASN A 431 1.77 10.73 -27.17
CA ASN A 431 2.39 9.56 -27.78
C ASN A 431 1.35 8.47 -28.07
N ILE A 432 1.55 7.73 -29.14
CA ILE A 432 0.78 6.52 -29.47
C ILE A 432 1.72 5.33 -29.50
N ARG A 433 1.50 4.37 -28.59
CA ARG A 433 2.32 3.15 -28.49
C ARG A 433 1.45 1.91 -28.65
N ILE A 434 1.77 1.08 -29.64
CA ILE A 434 1.05 -0.16 -29.94
C ILE A 434 2.02 -1.33 -29.96
N LEU A 435 1.77 -2.31 -29.10
CA LEU A 435 2.54 -3.55 -29.00
C LEU A 435 1.61 -4.73 -29.23
N ALA A 436 1.82 -5.50 -30.28
CA ALA A 436 1.07 -6.74 -30.49
C ALA A 436 2.03 -7.90 -30.65
N SER A 437 1.67 -9.09 -30.20
CA SER A 437 2.51 -10.25 -30.50
C SER A 437 2.43 -10.61 -31.99
N THR A 438 1.27 -10.47 -32.63
CA THR A 438 1.03 -11.00 -33.98
C THR A 438 0.94 -9.91 -35.04
N GLN A 439 -0.12 -9.10 -35.08
CA GLN A 439 -0.34 -8.10 -36.13
C GLN A 439 -0.95 -6.82 -35.55
N ILE A 440 -0.73 -5.71 -36.25
CA ILE A 440 -1.38 -4.42 -35.97
C ILE A 440 -2.16 -3.98 -37.20
N THR A 441 -3.45 -3.67 -37.02
CA THR A 441 -4.30 -3.06 -38.04
C THR A 441 -4.99 -1.84 -37.44
N THR A 442 -4.73 -0.65 -37.96
CA THR A 442 -5.39 0.59 -37.50
C THR A 442 -5.89 1.40 -38.71
N GLU A 443 -6.82 2.33 -38.49
CA GLU A 443 -7.11 3.36 -39.49
C GLU A 443 -6.06 4.49 -39.39
N GLN A 444 -6.45 5.75 -39.23
CA GLN A 444 -5.50 6.87 -39.11
C GLN A 444 -4.88 6.92 -37.71
N ILE A 445 -3.58 7.17 -37.65
CA ILE A 445 -2.84 7.49 -36.41
C ILE A 445 -2.47 8.97 -36.46
N ASN A 446 -2.98 9.76 -35.54
CA ASN A 446 -2.76 11.20 -35.46
C ASN A 446 -2.21 11.55 -34.07
N SER A 447 -0.91 11.86 -33.98
CA SER A 447 -0.25 12.36 -32.77
C SER A 447 0.22 13.80 -32.94
N SER A 448 -0.46 14.58 -33.78
CA SER A 448 0.04 15.90 -34.16
C SER A 448 -0.15 16.97 -33.08
N GLY A 449 0.83 17.86 -32.91
CA GLY A 449 0.72 19.04 -32.04
C GLY A 449 0.57 20.31 -32.88
N ARG A 450 -0.52 21.05 -32.75
CA ARG A 450 -0.79 22.19 -33.64
C ARG A 450 0.20 23.34 -33.47
N PHE A 451 0.51 23.72 -32.23
CA PHE A 451 1.41 24.84 -31.92
C PHE A 451 2.70 24.42 -31.23
N GLY A 452 2.80 23.17 -30.77
CA GLY A 452 3.93 22.61 -30.05
C GLY A 452 4.53 21.41 -30.76
N ARG A 453 4.84 20.34 -30.03
CA ARG A 453 5.51 19.13 -30.53
C ARG A 453 4.50 18.10 -30.99
N GLY A 454 4.83 17.39 -32.07
CA GLY A 454 4.15 16.13 -32.38
C GLY A 454 4.55 15.06 -31.37
N GLY A 455 3.62 14.21 -30.98
CA GLY A 455 3.85 13.05 -30.14
C GLY A 455 4.46 11.89 -30.93
N ASN A 456 5.18 11.02 -30.23
CA ASN A 456 5.87 9.90 -30.87
C ASN A 456 4.89 8.76 -31.19
N VAL A 457 5.19 8.00 -32.24
CA VAL A 457 4.44 6.82 -32.64
C VAL A 457 5.36 5.61 -32.59
N PHE A 458 4.99 4.58 -31.82
CA PHE A 458 5.75 3.33 -31.69
C PHE A 458 4.87 2.13 -32.03
N LEU A 459 5.26 1.35 -33.04
CA LEU A 459 4.53 0.15 -33.49
C LEU A 459 5.49 -1.06 -33.55
N ASP A 460 5.15 -2.16 -32.88
CA ASP A 460 6.05 -3.33 -32.81
C ASP A 460 5.31 -4.69 -32.70
N PRO A 461 4.99 -5.34 -33.85
CA PRO A 461 4.55 -6.72 -33.87
C PRO A 461 5.47 -7.67 -34.63
N SER A 462 5.35 -8.98 -34.36
CA SER A 462 6.13 -10.00 -35.10
C SER A 462 5.63 -10.24 -36.53
N GLY A 463 4.37 -9.92 -36.83
CA GLY A 463 3.71 -10.04 -38.14
C GLY A 463 3.41 -8.68 -38.76
N ASP A 464 2.44 -8.63 -39.68
CA ASP A 464 2.20 -7.44 -40.52
C ASP A 464 1.66 -6.23 -39.74
N ILE A 465 2.00 -5.03 -40.22
CA ILE A 465 1.37 -3.77 -39.81
C ILE A 465 0.60 -3.21 -41.01
N GLN A 466 -0.65 -2.82 -40.78
CA GLN A 466 -1.44 -2.01 -41.71
C GLN A 466 -2.00 -0.79 -41.00
N VAL A 467 -1.78 0.39 -41.57
CA VAL A 467 -2.34 1.68 -41.12
C VAL A 467 -2.92 2.44 -42.32
N SER A 468 -3.88 3.33 -42.11
CA SER A 468 -4.29 4.25 -43.18
C SER A 468 -3.20 5.30 -43.41
N SER A 469 -2.81 6.00 -42.35
CA SER A 469 -1.75 7.02 -42.37
C SER A 469 -1.24 7.32 -40.96
N ILE A 470 -0.05 7.92 -40.86
CA ILE A 470 0.56 8.34 -39.60
C ILE A 470 0.93 9.83 -39.67
N ASN A 471 0.31 10.64 -38.82
CA ASN A 471 0.54 12.07 -38.69
C ASN A 471 1.13 12.39 -37.30
N ALA A 472 2.46 12.47 -37.21
CA ALA A 472 3.20 12.89 -36.02
C ALA A 472 3.77 14.31 -36.17
N GLN A 473 3.09 15.17 -36.94
CA GLN A 473 3.57 16.52 -37.20
C GLN A 473 3.48 17.44 -35.99
N GLY A 474 4.37 18.42 -35.87
CA GLY A 474 4.33 19.44 -34.82
C GLY A 474 4.40 20.87 -35.37
N GLY A 475 3.78 21.80 -34.66
CA GLY A 475 3.95 23.24 -34.90
C GLY A 475 5.37 23.73 -34.65
N ILE A 476 6.17 23.01 -33.86
CA ILE A 476 7.58 23.32 -33.56
C ILE A 476 8.48 22.16 -34.00
N PHE A 477 8.30 20.99 -33.40
CA PHE A 477 9.09 19.78 -33.67
C PHE A 477 8.18 18.62 -34.01
N GLY A 478 8.48 17.87 -35.06
CA GLY A 478 7.78 16.61 -35.35
C GLY A 478 8.10 15.52 -34.31
N GLY A 479 7.16 14.60 -34.08
CA GLY A 479 7.32 13.46 -33.19
C GLY A 479 8.01 12.28 -33.87
N ASN A 480 8.84 11.52 -33.16
CA ASN A 480 9.52 10.37 -33.76
C ASN A 480 8.53 9.26 -34.11
N ILE A 481 8.74 8.63 -35.25
CA ILE A 481 7.96 7.48 -35.70
C ILE A 481 8.91 6.29 -35.76
N ASP A 482 8.70 5.31 -34.91
CA ASP A 482 9.50 4.09 -34.85
C ASP A 482 8.62 2.86 -35.05
N ILE A 483 8.86 2.17 -36.15
CA ILE A 483 8.04 1.05 -36.62
C ILE A 483 8.95 -0.15 -36.79
N THR A 484 8.60 -1.26 -36.17
CA THR A 484 9.26 -2.54 -36.35
C THR A 484 8.23 -3.61 -36.65
N THR A 485 8.41 -4.37 -37.72
CA THR A 485 7.57 -5.52 -38.06
C THR A 485 8.43 -6.68 -38.54
N GLY A 486 8.16 -7.89 -38.06
CA GLY A 486 8.82 -9.11 -38.54
C GLY A 486 8.38 -9.55 -39.94
N ARG A 487 7.34 -8.92 -40.50
CA ARG A 487 6.84 -9.13 -41.87
C ARG A 487 6.69 -7.80 -42.62
N PHE A 488 5.53 -7.42 -43.12
CA PHE A 488 5.40 -6.26 -44.02
C PHE A 488 4.68 -5.09 -43.35
N PHE A 489 5.08 -3.88 -43.74
CA PHE A 489 4.43 -2.64 -43.32
C PHE A 489 3.65 -2.04 -44.49
N ARG A 490 2.40 -1.62 -44.27
CA ARG A 490 1.54 -0.98 -45.28
C ARG A 490 0.87 0.27 -44.72
N ALA A 491 1.15 1.43 -45.31
CA ALA A 491 0.37 2.65 -45.09
C ALA A 491 -0.52 2.92 -46.32
N THR A 492 -1.80 2.61 -46.24
CA THR A 492 -2.67 2.41 -47.42
C THR A 492 -3.32 3.67 -47.97
N ASP A 493 -3.29 4.78 -47.24
CA ASP A 493 -3.90 6.05 -47.63
C ASP A 493 -2.92 7.22 -47.43
N THR A 494 -3.39 8.43 -47.72
CA THR A 494 -2.61 9.66 -47.73
C THR A 494 -3.38 10.81 -47.09
N PHE A 495 -2.65 11.78 -46.57
CA PHE A 495 -3.18 13.05 -46.10
C PHE A 495 -2.29 14.20 -46.58
N THR A 496 -2.87 15.39 -46.67
CA THR A 496 -2.11 16.60 -47.00
C THR A 496 -1.42 17.11 -45.74
N GLY A 497 -0.11 16.87 -45.64
CA GLY A 497 0.72 17.34 -44.54
C GLY A 497 1.14 18.81 -44.69
N ALA A 498 1.78 19.37 -43.66
CA ALA A 498 2.32 20.73 -43.62
C ALA A 498 3.43 20.98 -44.65
N SER A 499 4.05 19.92 -45.16
CA SER A 499 4.99 19.96 -46.30
C SER A 499 4.31 20.30 -47.64
N GLY A 500 2.97 20.24 -47.72
CA GLY A 500 2.21 20.39 -48.96
C GLY A 500 2.24 19.16 -49.87
N LEU A 501 2.98 18.10 -49.49
CA LEU A 501 2.99 16.82 -50.19
C LEU A 501 1.90 15.90 -49.66
N ASN A 502 1.28 15.13 -50.56
CA ASN A 502 0.35 14.07 -50.17
C ASN A 502 1.14 12.90 -49.56
N SER A 503 1.07 12.78 -48.23
CA SER A 503 1.95 11.92 -47.43
C SER A 503 1.16 10.80 -46.77
N SER A 504 1.71 9.59 -46.70
CA SER A 504 1.16 8.53 -45.84
C SER A 504 1.73 8.59 -44.43
N ILE A 505 2.96 9.09 -44.30
CA ILE A 505 3.65 9.23 -43.02
C ILE A 505 4.30 10.62 -43.00
N SER A 506 4.05 11.37 -41.94
CA SER A 506 4.71 12.67 -41.74
C SER A 506 5.10 12.92 -40.30
N SER A 507 6.34 13.36 -40.12
CA SER A 507 6.89 13.92 -38.87
C SER A 507 7.44 15.34 -39.11
N PHE A 508 6.71 16.13 -39.90
CA PHE A 508 7.09 17.52 -40.15
C PHE A 508 7.02 18.37 -38.87
N GLY A 509 8.00 19.25 -38.67
CA GLY A 509 7.97 20.35 -37.70
C GLY A 509 8.58 21.64 -38.24
N ASN A 510 8.05 22.80 -37.86
CA ASN A 510 8.53 24.08 -38.38
C ASN A 510 10.02 24.36 -38.09
N ASN A 511 10.55 23.88 -36.96
CA ASN A 511 11.97 24.01 -36.61
C ASN A 511 12.78 22.79 -37.02
N SER A 512 12.29 21.58 -36.72
CA SER A 512 12.89 20.32 -37.13
C SER A 512 11.82 19.23 -37.18
N GLY A 513 12.02 18.25 -38.05
CA GLY A 513 11.18 17.05 -38.06
C GLY A 513 11.63 16.07 -36.99
N GLY A 514 10.77 15.10 -36.68
CA GLY A 514 11.16 13.90 -35.94
C GLY A 514 11.76 12.85 -36.88
N SER A 515 12.51 11.92 -36.29
CA SER A 515 13.05 10.78 -37.04
C SER A 515 11.94 9.81 -37.44
N ILE A 516 12.07 9.20 -38.61
CA ILE A 516 11.15 8.17 -39.09
C ILE A 516 11.99 6.92 -39.36
N THR A 517 11.80 5.88 -38.58
CA THR A 517 12.46 4.58 -38.76
C THR A 517 11.42 3.50 -39.01
N ILE A 518 11.58 2.77 -40.11
CA ILE A 518 10.70 1.67 -40.49
C ILE A 518 11.57 0.43 -40.69
N ARG A 519 11.51 -0.53 -39.76
CA ARG A 519 12.14 -1.83 -39.87
C ARG A 519 11.09 -2.82 -40.37
N HIS A 520 11.29 -3.35 -41.57
CA HIS A 520 10.34 -4.26 -42.20
C HIS A 520 11.04 -5.49 -42.79
N GLY A 521 10.34 -6.62 -42.80
CA GLY A 521 10.76 -7.84 -43.48
C GLY A 521 10.81 -7.69 -45.01
N GLY A 522 11.55 -8.58 -45.66
CA GLY A 522 11.65 -8.64 -47.12
C GLY A 522 13.07 -8.56 -47.68
N ASN A 523 14.10 -8.50 -46.83
CA ASN A 523 15.52 -8.34 -47.19
C ASN A 523 15.93 -9.04 -48.49
N GLY A 524 16.09 -8.27 -49.56
CA GLY A 524 16.56 -8.76 -50.87
C GLY A 524 15.51 -9.46 -51.74
N ILE A 525 14.25 -9.57 -51.29
CA ILE A 525 13.19 -10.35 -51.95
C ILE A 525 11.95 -9.49 -52.24
N ILE A 526 11.40 -8.82 -51.23
CA ILE A 526 10.21 -7.97 -51.36
C ILE A 526 10.63 -6.53 -51.07
N PRO A 527 10.61 -5.63 -52.06
CA PRO A 527 11.00 -4.24 -51.85
C PRO A 527 9.97 -3.48 -51.01
N PHE A 528 10.41 -2.38 -50.40
CA PHE A 528 9.54 -1.36 -49.83
C PHE A 528 9.19 -0.34 -50.92
N ASN A 529 7.91 -0.21 -51.26
CA ASN A 529 7.44 0.67 -52.33
C ASN A 529 6.79 1.95 -51.78
N VAL A 530 7.32 3.11 -52.14
CA VAL A 530 6.69 4.41 -51.86
C VAL A 530 5.89 4.81 -53.10
N GLY A 531 4.57 4.91 -52.96
CA GLY A 531 3.59 5.05 -54.04
C GLY A 531 2.73 3.81 -54.29
N ASP A 532 2.99 2.69 -53.61
CA ASP A 532 2.24 1.43 -53.72
C ASP A 532 2.32 0.64 -52.40
N ALA A 533 1.25 0.66 -51.62
CA ALA A 533 1.15 -0.05 -50.35
C ALA A 533 0.48 -1.44 -50.45
N SER A 534 0.33 -2.01 -51.66
CA SER A 534 -0.39 -3.27 -51.85
C SER A 534 0.22 -4.46 -51.10
N ILE A 535 1.55 -4.51 -51.02
CA ILE A 535 2.30 -5.61 -50.40
C ILE A 535 3.17 -5.11 -49.23
N ASN A 536 4.05 -4.14 -49.48
CA ASN A 536 4.99 -3.62 -48.49
C ASN A 536 5.44 -2.20 -48.90
N GLY A 537 5.02 -1.17 -48.18
CA GLY A 537 5.22 0.21 -48.61
C GLY A 537 4.19 1.22 -48.12
N THR A 538 4.17 2.38 -48.76
CA THR A 538 3.24 3.49 -48.48
C THR A 538 2.54 3.94 -49.76
N ALA A 539 1.29 4.38 -49.68
CA ALA A 539 0.52 4.88 -50.83
C ALA A 539 0.99 6.27 -51.30
N GLY A 540 1.46 7.11 -50.37
CA GLY A 540 1.99 8.45 -50.62
C GLY A 540 3.39 8.65 -50.07
N ALA A 541 3.82 9.91 -50.00
CA ALA A 541 5.16 10.27 -49.55
C ALA A 541 5.42 9.96 -48.07
N ILE A 542 6.68 9.76 -47.72
CA ILE A 542 7.17 9.77 -46.33
C ILE A 542 7.92 11.09 -46.14
N THR A 543 7.49 11.91 -45.18
CA THR A 543 8.01 13.28 -45.03
C THR A 543 8.49 13.59 -43.62
N SER A 544 9.68 14.18 -43.55
CA SER A 544 10.19 14.95 -42.40
C SER A 544 10.38 16.41 -42.85
N SER A 545 10.80 17.33 -41.97
CA SER A 545 10.91 18.76 -42.35
C SER A 545 11.85 19.03 -43.50
N ASN A 546 13.02 18.39 -43.52
CA ASN A 546 14.06 18.66 -44.51
C ASN A 546 14.21 17.56 -45.57
N PHE A 547 13.60 16.39 -45.34
CA PHE A 547 13.75 15.21 -46.18
C PHE A 547 12.40 14.62 -46.54
N ALA A 548 12.25 14.20 -47.79
CA ALA A 548 11.06 13.53 -48.27
C ALA A 548 11.43 12.40 -49.24
N ILE A 549 10.73 11.28 -49.11
CA ILE A 549 10.74 10.20 -50.08
C ILE A 549 9.42 10.30 -50.84
N ALA A 550 9.45 10.84 -52.05
CA ALA A 550 8.26 11.07 -52.88
C ALA A 550 7.99 9.87 -53.81
N PRO A 551 6.71 9.52 -54.09
CA PRO A 551 6.36 8.50 -55.07
C PRO A 551 6.86 8.82 -56.48
N VAL A 552 7.18 7.84 -57.35
CA VAL A 552 7.27 6.39 -57.09
C VAL A 552 8.72 5.99 -56.82
N GLN A 553 8.99 5.31 -55.69
CA GLN A 553 10.31 4.79 -55.33
C GLN A 553 10.19 3.36 -54.78
N SER A 554 11.23 2.54 -54.98
CA SER A 554 11.25 1.13 -54.58
C SER A 554 12.61 0.75 -54.04
N PHE A 555 12.65 0.20 -52.82
CA PHE A 555 13.88 -0.11 -52.10
C PHE A 555 13.96 -1.59 -51.75
N LEU A 556 14.90 -2.30 -52.36
CA LEU A 556 15.11 -3.73 -52.10
C LEU A 556 15.94 -4.00 -50.83
N PHE A 557 16.69 -3.00 -50.38
CA PHE A 557 17.58 -3.04 -49.22
C PHE A 557 17.36 -1.78 -48.37
N THR A 558 18.09 -1.69 -47.25
CA THR A 558 18.06 -0.51 -46.39
C THR A 558 18.40 0.78 -47.13
N GLU A 559 17.55 1.79 -46.96
CA GLU A 559 17.71 3.14 -47.49
C GLU A 559 17.69 4.16 -46.34
N VAL A 560 18.57 5.17 -46.44
CA VAL A 560 18.66 6.26 -45.45
C VAL A 560 18.65 7.60 -46.18
N VAL A 561 17.60 8.39 -45.96
CA VAL A 561 17.43 9.74 -46.50
C VAL A 561 17.32 10.73 -45.35
N GLY A 562 18.47 11.19 -44.86
CA GLY A 562 18.54 12.08 -43.70
C GLY A 562 17.96 11.41 -42.45
N ASP A 563 16.91 11.99 -41.90
CA ASP A 563 16.22 11.50 -40.69
C ASP A 563 15.16 10.43 -40.99
N ILE A 564 15.03 10.00 -42.26
CA ILE A 564 14.14 8.91 -42.69
C ILE A 564 14.99 7.66 -42.96
N GLN A 565 14.69 6.56 -42.29
CA GLN A 565 15.36 5.26 -42.44
C GLN A 565 14.33 4.19 -42.76
N ILE A 566 14.50 3.52 -43.91
CA ILE A 566 13.75 2.33 -44.29
C ILE A 566 14.74 1.17 -44.19
N ILE A 567 14.63 0.34 -43.16
CA ILE A 567 15.57 -0.72 -42.86
C ILE A 567 14.93 -2.05 -43.22
N SER A 568 15.51 -2.74 -44.21
CA SER A 568 15.04 -4.07 -44.58
C SER A 568 15.74 -5.13 -43.73
N ILE A 569 14.97 -5.87 -42.94
CA ILE A 569 15.46 -6.95 -42.06
C ILE A 569 15.11 -8.32 -42.64
N PRO A 570 15.86 -9.39 -42.29
CA PRO A 570 15.51 -10.75 -42.68
C PRO A 570 14.07 -11.09 -42.24
N SER A 571 13.24 -11.57 -43.16
CA SER A 571 11.90 -12.06 -42.83
C SER A 571 11.98 -13.46 -42.24
N ASN A 572 11.11 -13.80 -41.29
CA ASN A 572 10.94 -15.17 -40.75
C ASN A 572 10.25 -16.14 -41.74
N LEU A 573 10.17 -15.80 -43.02
CA LEU A 573 9.42 -16.54 -44.04
C LEU A 573 10.23 -17.72 -44.56
N THR A 574 9.59 -18.88 -44.68
CA THR A 574 10.15 -20.03 -45.38
C THR A 574 10.03 -19.84 -46.90
N THR A 575 10.78 -20.60 -47.69
CA THR A 575 10.71 -20.56 -49.16
C THR A 575 9.30 -20.86 -49.69
N SER A 576 8.47 -21.56 -48.91
CA SER A 576 7.07 -21.85 -49.20
C SER A 576 6.15 -20.63 -49.03
N ASP A 577 6.42 -19.78 -48.04
CA ASP A 577 5.64 -18.56 -47.78
C ASP A 577 5.88 -17.49 -48.85
N LEU A 578 7.11 -17.44 -49.39
CA LEU A 578 7.49 -16.55 -50.49
C LEU A 578 6.77 -16.88 -51.80
N ILE A 579 6.41 -18.15 -52.03
CA ILE A 579 5.66 -18.59 -53.21
C ILE A 579 4.17 -18.28 -53.06
N ALA A 580 3.62 -18.30 -51.83
CA ALA A 580 2.24 -17.93 -51.58
C ALA A 580 1.98 -16.43 -51.74
N ALA A 581 2.89 -15.58 -51.22
CA ALA A 581 2.78 -14.11 -51.33
C ALA A 581 2.93 -13.59 -52.77
N ALA A 582 3.71 -14.27 -53.61
CA ALA A 582 3.86 -13.91 -55.03
C ALA A 582 2.66 -14.34 -55.91
N ASN A 583 1.86 -15.31 -55.46
CA ASN A 583 0.76 -15.90 -56.23
C ASN A 583 -0.63 -15.30 -55.92
N SER A 584 -0.76 -14.40 -54.94
CA SER A 584 -2.06 -13.82 -54.55
C SER A 584 -2.52 -12.62 -55.38
N VAL A 585 -1.95 -12.37 -56.55
CA VAL A 585 -2.42 -11.34 -57.48
C VAL A 585 -3.46 -11.93 -58.46
N SER A 586 -4.75 -11.79 -58.14
CA SER A 586 -5.82 -11.24 -59.01
C SER A 586 -7.23 -11.88 -58.86
N VAL A 587 -8.21 -10.94 -58.83
CA VAL A 587 -9.65 -10.96 -59.24
C VAL A 587 -10.74 -11.51 -58.29
N ASP A 588 -11.59 -10.56 -57.82
CA ASP A 588 -13.03 -10.58 -57.48
C ASP A 588 -13.81 -11.92 -57.31
N ASP A 589 -14.34 -12.11 -56.08
CA ASP A 589 -15.74 -12.40 -55.66
C ASP A 589 -16.59 -13.56 -56.27
N PRO A 590 -17.68 -14.05 -55.62
CA PRO A 590 -17.99 -14.31 -54.20
C PRO A 590 -18.71 -15.68 -53.92
N VAL A 591 -19.05 -15.96 -52.65
CA VAL A 591 -20.12 -16.88 -52.11
C VAL A 591 -19.80 -18.36 -51.76
N ASN A 592 -19.61 -18.61 -50.44
CA ASN A 592 -20.33 -19.52 -49.50
C ASN A 592 -20.47 -21.07 -49.76
N PRO A 593 -20.85 -21.89 -48.76
CA PRO A 593 -20.06 -22.58 -47.71
C PRO A 593 -20.15 -24.12 -47.79
N SER A 594 -19.35 -24.87 -47.01
CA SER A 594 -19.84 -26.06 -46.29
C SER A 594 -18.81 -26.73 -45.35
N PHE A 595 -19.35 -27.07 -44.18
CA PHE A 595 -18.93 -27.92 -43.07
C PHE A 595 -17.89 -29.04 -43.31
N ASN A 596 -17.03 -29.27 -42.32
CA ASN A 596 -16.98 -30.58 -41.66
C ASN A 596 -16.38 -30.57 -40.25
N THR A 597 -17.00 -31.42 -39.42
CA THR A 597 -16.81 -31.75 -38.00
C THR A 597 -15.59 -32.65 -37.75
N ILE A 598 -14.83 -32.43 -36.67
CA ILE A 598 -13.95 -33.44 -36.02
C ILE A 598 -13.92 -33.10 -34.52
N ASP A 599 -14.67 -33.82 -33.67
CA ASP A 599 -14.38 -35.08 -32.96
C ASP A 599 -13.38 -34.92 -31.80
N PHE A 600 -13.89 -35.11 -30.57
CA PHE A 600 -13.17 -35.00 -29.30
C PHE A 600 -12.79 -36.40 -28.81
N THR A 601 -11.49 -36.72 -28.76
CA THR A 601 -10.96 -37.72 -27.81
C THR A 601 -9.58 -37.31 -27.27
N PRO A 602 -9.25 -37.67 -26.01
CA PRO A 602 -8.23 -36.99 -25.21
C PRO A 602 -6.83 -37.56 -25.50
N THR A 603 -5.85 -36.69 -25.72
CA THR A 603 -4.45 -37.07 -25.91
C THR A 603 -3.58 -36.62 -24.74
N GLN A 604 -2.99 -37.64 -24.11
CA GLN A 604 -1.70 -37.73 -23.42
C GLN A 604 -0.97 -36.42 -23.05
N THR A 605 -0.65 -36.31 -21.77
CA THR A 605 0.37 -35.42 -21.21
C THR A 605 1.69 -35.53 -21.97
N PRO A 606 2.28 -34.41 -22.45
CA PRO A 606 3.63 -34.42 -23.00
C PRO A 606 4.66 -34.62 -21.87
N PRO A 607 5.78 -35.32 -22.12
CA PRO A 607 6.86 -35.44 -21.15
C PRO A 607 7.63 -34.13 -21.01
N PHE A 608 8.14 -33.87 -19.80
CA PHE A 608 9.03 -32.75 -19.49
C PHE A 608 10.27 -32.76 -20.40
N PRO A 609 10.73 -31.59 -20.90
CA PRO A 609 12.00 -31.49 -21.59
C PRO A 609 13.17 -31.64 -20.60
N THR A 610 14.15 -32.44 -20.97
CA THR A 610 15.48 -32.50 -20.34
C THR A 610 16.25 -31.22 -20.64
N PRO A 611 17.08 -30.70 -19.71
CA PRO A 611 17.89 -29.50 -19.96
C PRO A 611 19.07 -29.86 -20.87
N ASP A 612 19.02 -29.43 -22.12
CA ASP A 612 20.23 -29.28 -22.95
C ASP A 612 20.81 -27.87 -22.67
N SER A 613 22.11 -27.86 -22.38
CA SER A 613 22.91 -26.69 -22.06
C SER A 613 23.14 -25.79 -23.27
N GLU A 614 22.39 -24.70 -23.38
CA GLU A 614 22.91 -23.49 -24.02
C GLU A 614 23.22 -22.49 -22.91
N ASP A 615 24.51 -22.19 -22.70
CA ASP A 615 24.94 -21.15 -21.78
C ASP A 615 24.31 -19.81 -22.19
N PRO A 616 23.77 -19.04 -21.24
CA PRO A 616 23.20 -17.73 -21.55
C PRO A 616 24.25 -16.80 -22.19
N PRO A 617 23.85 -15.90 -23.10
CA PRO A 617 24.78 -15.04 -23.83
C PRO A 617 25.57 -14.12 -22.88
N ARG A 618 26.90 -14.36 -22.79
CA ARG A 618 27.86 -13.62 -21.97
C ARG A 618 28.34 -12.34 -22.67
N VAL A 619 28.21 -11.17 -22.03
CA VAL A 619 28.64 -9.88 -22.61
C VAL A 619 29.45 -9.05 -21.60
N PRO A 620 30.69 -8.62 -21.92
CA PRO A 620 31.44 -7.67 -21.10
C PRO A 620 30.79 -6.27 -21.09
N ILE A 621 30.69 -5.62 -19.93
CA ILE A 621 30.16 -4.26 -19.76
C ILE A 621 31.24 -3.34 -19.17
N ASP A 622 31.49 -2.19 -19.82
CA ASP A 622 32.38 -1.13 -19.29
C ASP A 622 31.64 0.18 -18.91
N MET A 623 30.41 0.41 -19.40
CA MET A 623 29.68 1.69 -19.21
C MET A 623 28.24 1.58 -18.65
N GLY A 624 27.70 0.38 -18.44
CA GLY A 624 26.30 0.18 -17.98
C GLY A 624 26.12 0.04 -16.47
N LEU A 625 27.15 -0.37 -15.72
CA LEU A 625 27.04 -0.66 -14.29
C LEU A 625 26.68 0.57 -13.45
N ALA A 626 27.17 1.76 -13.83
CA ALA A 626 26.87 3.00 -13.09
C ALA A 626 25.37 3.34 -13.09
N GLY A 627 24.65 3.02 -14.17
CA GLY A 627 23.20 3.19 -14.24
C GLY A 627 22.43 2.18 -13.38
N VAL A 628 22.89 0.93 -13.35
CA VAL A 628 22.33 -0.12 -12.50
C VAL A 628 22.59 0.19 -11.02
N GLU A 629 23.80 0.61 -10.67
CA GLU A 629 24.16 1.02 -9.30
C GLU A 629 23.39 2.28 -8.88
N PHE A 630 23.21 3.26 -9.77
CA PHE A 630 22.34 4.41 -9.51
C PHE A 630 20.90 3.98 -9.22
N ARG A 631 20.36 3.04 -10.00
CA ARG A 631 19.01 2.48 -9.77
C ARG A 631 18.90 1.90 -8.36
N PHE A 632 19.83 1.04 -7.95
CA PHE A 632 19.80 0.45 -6.61
C PHE A 632 19.94 1.50 -5.50
N THR A 633 20.86 2.45 -5.68
CA THR A 633 21.08 3.57 -4.74
C THR A 633 19.83 4.43 -4.60
N ASN A 634 19.25 4.86 -5.73
CA ASN A 634 18.09 5.75 -5.76
C ASN A 634 16.82 5.04 -5.28
N ASN A 635 16.56 3.81 -5.73
CA ASN A 635 15.40 3.03 -5.27
C ASN A 635 15.45 2.87 -3.75
N TYR A 636 16.63 2.63 -3.18
CA TYR A 636 16.80 2.55 -1.75
C TYR A 636 16.65 3.94 -1.07
N GLN A 637 17.20 5.01 -1.62
CA GLN A 637 17.11 6.36 -1.02
C GLN A 637 15.69 6.96 -1.08
N GLN A 638 14.98 6.83 -2.21
CA GLN A 638 13.62 7.33 -2.41
C GLN A 638 12.63 6.62 -1.47
N TYR A 639 12.78 5.31 -1.34
CA TYR A 639 12.10 4.47 -0.35
C TYR A 639 12.24 4.97 1.11
N LEU A 640 13.33 5.69 1.43
CA LEU A 640 13.64 6.16 2.78
C LEU A 640 13.29 7.66 3.01
N GLY A 641 12.72 8.33 1.99
CA GLY A 641 12.30 9.73 1.99
C GLY A 641 10.78 9.95 1.99
N SER A 642 9.96 8.89 2.02
CA SER A 642 8.49 8.92 2.08
C SER A 642 7.89 9.18 3.47
N ALA A 643 8.70 9.62 4.45
CA ALA A 643 8.19 10.45 5.54
C ALA A 643 8.04 11.88 5.00
N THR A 644 6.94 12.13 4.29
CA THR A 644 6.55 13.45 3.81
C THR A 644 6.45 14.41 4.99
N ASN A 645 7.38 15.35 5.10
CA ASN A 645 7.06 16.64 5.70
C ASN A 645 6.02 17.28 4.78
N SER A 646 4.75 17.14 5.16
CA SER A 646 3.69 18.04 4.75
C SER A 646 4.07 19.46 5.16
N SER A 647 4.64 20.24 4.24
CA SER A 647 4.49 21.69 4.30
C SER A 647 3.35 22.09 3.38
N GLN A 648 2.13 21.79 3.82
CA GLN A 648 0.99 22.60 3.41
C GLN A 648 1.24 24.03 3.92
N GLY A 649 0.97 24.99 3.04
CA GLY A 649 0.78 26.37 3.46
C GLY A 649 -0.29 26.42 4.53
N SER A 650 0.07 26.98 5.69
CA SER A 650 -0.92 27.46 6.64
C SER A 650 -0.63 28.90 7.02
N THR A 651 -1.67 29.67 6.78
CA THR A 651 -1.91 31.07 7.13
C THR A 651 -1.78 31.33 8.64
N ASN A 652 -1.21 32.50 8.97
CA ASN A 652 -1.44 33.33 10.17
C ASN A 652 -1.94 32.65 11.48
N ASN A 653 -1.11 32.64 12.52
CA ASN A 653 -1.24 33.63 13.60
C ASN A 653 -0.11 33.58 14.65
N SER A 654 0.44 34.78 14.90
CA SER A 654 0.94 35.32 16.17
C SER A 654 1.75 34.42 17.12
N PHE A 655 3.05 34.69 17.27
CA PHE A 655 3.61 35.06 18.58
C PHE A 655 4.77 36.05 18.40
N GLN A 656 4.80 36.99 19.34
CA GLN A 656 5.50 38.26 19.34
C GLN A 656 7.03 38.12 19.25
N ASN A 657 7.68 38.95 18.44
CA ASN A 657 8.90 39.59 18.90
C ASN A 657 9.04 41.01 18.32
N SER A 658 9.10 41.95 19.26
CA SER A 658 9.26 43.39 19.05
C SER A 658 10.68 43.73 18.62
N ALA A 659 10.84 44.47 17.51
CA ALA A 659 11.79 45.59 17.42
C ALA A 659 11.73 46.26 16.03
N ASN A 660 11.09 47.43 16.00
CA ASN A 660 11.50 48.67 15.33
C ASN A 660 12.34 48.60 14.03
N ASN A 661 11.74 49.11 12.96
CA ASN A 661 12.02 50.42 12.33
C ASN A 661 12.18 50.38 10.80
N ALA A 662 11.47 51.33 10.18
CA ALA A 662 11.78 52.04 8.93
C ALA A 662 11.82 51.19 7.64
N SER A 663 10.71 51.11 6.88
CA SER A 663 10.27 52.11 5.89
C SER A 663 10.97 52.00 4.52
N GLN A 664 10.11 52.01 3.51
CA GLN A 664 10.31 52.54 2.15
C GLN A 664 10.92 51.63 1.07
N SER A 665 9.98 51.11 0.27
CA SER A 665 9.76 51.47 -1.13
C SER A 665 10.90 51.31 -2.15
N SER A 666 10.47 50.60 -3.21
CA SER A 666 10.59 50.98 -4.62
C SER A 666 11.93 50.74 -5.33
N ASN A 667 11.80 49.82 -6.28
CA ASN A 667 12.15 49.93 -7.69
C ASN A 667 13.62 49.92 -8.14
N SER A 668 13.82 48.91 -8.98
CA SER A 668 14.31 49.00 -10.36
C SER A 668 15.81 48.94 -10.61
N ASN A 669 16.15 47.85 -11.29
CA ASN A 669 16.92 47.80 -12.53
C ASN A 669 18.31 48.46 -12.57
N SER A 670 19.28 47.57 -12.79
CA SER A 670 20.04 47.45 -14.05
C SER A 670 21.55 47.57 -13.93
N SER A 671 22.19 46.48 -14.38
CA SER A 671 23.33 46.42 -15.28
C SER A 671 24.70 46.98 -14.89
N GLN A 672 25.65 46.02 -14.84
CA GLN A 672 26.94 46.00 -15.53
C GLN A 672 28.09 46.90 -15.03
N SER A 673 29.21 46.24 -14.70
CA SER A 673 30.47 46.23 -15.49
C SER A 673 31.75 46.42 -14.67
N GLY A 674 32.80 45.67 -15.06
CA GLY A 674 34.23 45.95 -14.79
C GLY A 674 34.82 45.12 -13.65
N ILE A 675 35.45 43.97 -13.89
CA ILE A 675 36.82 43.73 -14.43
C ILE A 675 37.92 44.53 -13.70
N ASN A 676 38.73 43.83 -12.90
CA ASN A 676 40.20 43.99 -12.82
C ASN A 676 40.86 42.83 -12.05
N ASP A 677 41.31 41.84 -12.82
CA ASP A 677 42.67 41.29 -12.96
C ASP A 677 43.68 41.19 -11.77
N ASN A 678 44.28 39.99 -11.68
CA ASN A 678 45.64 39.60 -11.29
C ASN A 678 46.14 39.67 -9.82
N SER A 679 46.30 38.51 -9.16
CA SER A 679 47.50 37.64 -9.24
C SER A 679 47.77 36.82 -7.96
N GLN A 680 47.94 35.51 -8.19
CA GLN A 680 48.80 34.51 -7.52
C GLN A 680 48.93 34.44 -5.97
N ASP A 681 48.48 33.30 -5.45
CA ASP A 681 49.29 32.18 -4.91
C ASP A 681 48.92 31.69 -3.50
N SER A 682 48.98 30.36 -3.35
CA SER A 682 48.94 29.56 -2.11
C SER A 682 47.59 29.32 -1.40
N ALA A 683 47.06 28.12 -1.69
CA ALA A 683 46.82 27.01 -0.76
C ALA A 683 46.13 27.25 0.61
N ASN A 684 45.23 26.29 0.89
CA ASN A 684 44.65 25.84 2.16
C ASN A 684 43.26 26.37 2.59
N ASN A 685 42.32 25.43 2.52
CA ASN A 685 41.31 25.08 3.52
C ASN A 685 40.28 26.14 3.92
N ASN A 686 39.14 26.12 3.21
CA ASN A 686 37.84 25.84 3.83
C ASN A 686 36.72 25.82 2.78
N SER A 687 36.29 24.62 2.38
CA SER A 687 34.93 24.39 1.92
C SER A 687 34.50 22.95 2.25
N GLN A 688 34.29 22.65 3.53
CA GLN A 688 33.27 21.67 3.89
C GLN A 688 31.92 22.39 3.84
N GLY A 689 31.46 22.62 2.61
CA GLY A 689 30.10 23.00 2.29
C GLY A 689 29.34 21.74 1.93
N ASN A 690 28.21 21.52 2.60
CA ASN A 690 27.20 20.52 2.27
C ASN A 690 26.94 20.47 0.75
N ASN A 691 27.42 19.40 0.10
CA ASN A 691 26.98 18.97 -1.22
C ASN A 691 26.39 17.57 -1.07
N ASN A 692 25.10 17.46 -0.76
CA ASN A 692 24.35 16.21 -0.88
C ASN A 692 23.96 16.00 -2.36
N ASN A 693 24.95 15.85 -3.23
CA ASN A 693 24.77 15.19 -4.53
C ASN A 693 25.21 13.74 -4.36
N SER A 694 24.28 12.80 -4.50
CA SER A 694 24.52 11.35 -4.43
C SER A 694 25.60 10.94 -5.44
N SER A 695 26.82 10.66 -4.97
CA SER A 695 27.89 10.10 -5.80
C SER A 695 27.63 8.62 -6.05
N THR A 696 27.43 8.22 -7.30
CA THR A 696 27.36 6.82 -7.72
C THR A 696 28.75 6.21 -7.80
N ALA A 697 28.94 5.02 -7.21
CA ALA A 697 30.21 4.30 -7.32
C ALA A 697 30.43 3.83 -8.77
N THR A 698 31.60 4.17 -9.32
CA THR A 698 32.04 3.71 -10.64
C THR A 698 32.58 2.28 -10.57
N LEU A 699 32.60 1.55 -11.70
CA LEU A 699 33.16 0.20 -11.76
C LEU A 699 34.59 0.13 -11.16
N PRO A 700 35.53 1.04 -11.47
CA PRO A 700 36.85 1.05 -10.84
C PRO A 700 36.82 1.19 -9.32
N GLU A 701 35.95 2.04 -8.75
CA GLU A 701 35.82 2.23 -7.29
C GLU A 701 35.26 0.96 -6.61
N ILE A 702 34.30 0.30 -7.26
CA ILE A 702 33.74 -0.97 -6.80
C ILE A 702 34.81 -2.06 -6.82
N GLN A 703 35.56 -2.18 -7.91
CA GLN A 703 36.65 -3.17 -8.03
C GLN A 703 37.80 -2.89 -7.06
N GLU A 704 38.14 -1.61 -6.84
CA GLU A 704 39.11 -1.21 -5.82
C GLU A 704 38.68 -1.66 -4.43
N THR A 705 37.40 -1.49 -4.09
CA THR A 705 36.82 -1.94 -2.81
C THR A 705 37.00 -3.45 -2.65
N VAL A 706 36.53 -4.25 -3.62
CA VAL A 706 36.62 -5.72 -3.58
C VAL A 706 38.09 -6.19 -3.54
N THR A 707 38.98 -5.52 -4.28
CA THR A 707 40.43 -5.78 -4.26
C THR A 707 41.04 -5.50 -2.89
N ASN A 708 40.61 -4.44 -2.22
CA ASN A 708 41.11 -4.09 -0.89
C ASN A 708 40.62 -5.09 0.17
N ILE A 709 39.38 -5.57 0.06
CA ILE A 709 38.88 -6.66 0.93
C ILE A 709 39.70 -7.94 0.73
N GLU A 710 39.95 -8.34 -0.51
CA GLU A 710 40.80 -9.51 -0.82
C GLU A 710 42.19 -9.38 -0.17
N LYS A 711 42.83 -8.20 -0.30
CA LYS A 711 44.14 -7.94 0.31
C LYS A 711 44.12 -7.97 1.84
N GLN A 712 43.06 -7.47 2.46
CA GLN A 712 42.99 -7.31 3.93
C GLN A 712 42.53 -8.57 4.64
N THR A 713 41.66 -9.36 4.00
CA THR A 713 41.01 -10.52 4.61
C THR A 713 41.52 -11.86 4.08
N GLY A 714 42.10 -11.86 2.87
CA GLY A 714 42.45 -13.07 2.13
C GLY A 714 41.27 -13.74 1.42
N VAL A 715 40.03 -13.28 1.65
CA VAL A 715 38.81 -13.85 1.05
C VAL A 715 38.51 -13.14 -0.27
N LYS A 716 38.20 -13.91 -1.32
CA LYS A 716 37.88 -13.37 -2.65
C LYS A 716 36.37 -13.14 -2.82
N PRO A 717 35.90 -11.88 -2.90
CA PRO A 717 34.48 -11.59 -3.01
C PRO A 717 34.03 -11.37 -4.46
N ALA A 718 32.77 -11.71 -4.73
CA ALA A 718 32.06 -11.36 -5.95
C ALA A 718 30.73 -10.66 -5.62
N LEU A 719 30.49 -9.53 -6.30
CA LEU A 719 29.21 -8.82 -6.26
C LEU A 719 28.33 -9.30 -7.41
N ILE A 720 27.09 -9.64 -7.09
CA ILE A 720 26.08 -10.15 -8.03
C ILE A 720 24.89 -9.19 -8.00
N TYR A 721 24.74 -8.40 -9.05
CA TYR A 721 23.54 -7.59 -9.25
C TYR A 721 22.47 -8.44 -9.94
N ALA A 722 21.36 -8.73 -9.27
CA ALA A 722 20.24 -9.47 -9.85
C ALA A 722 19.03 -8.55 -9.99
N TYR A 723 18.66 -8.20 -11.22
CA TYR A 723 17.58 -7.25 -11.48
C TYR A 723 16.74 -7.65 -12.70
N PHE A 724 15.51 -7.18 -12.74
CA PHE A 724 14.63 -7.35 -13.90
C PHE A 724 14.79 -6.18 -14.86
N ALA A 725 14.92 -6.50 -16.15
CA ALA A 725 15.08 -5.55 -17.24
C ALA A 725 14.15 -5.86 -18.41
N SER A 726 13.58 -4.82 -19.03
CA SER A 726 12.82 -4.98 -20.26
C SER A 726 13.73 -5.46 -21.42
N PRO A 727 13.34 -6.49 -22.19
CA PRO A 727 14.10 -6.95 -23.34
C PRO A 727 14.38 -5.82 -24.36
N GLY A 728 15.66 -5.64 -24.75
CA GLY A 728 16.06 -4.78 -25.88
C GLY A 728 16.62 -3.39 -25.56
N TYR A 729 16.68 -2.96 -24.29
CA TYR A 729 16.91 -1.54 -23.96
C TYR A 729 18.38 -1.07 -23.86
N TYR A 730 19.37 -1.96 -23.70
CA TYR A 730 20.77 -1.56 -23.46
C TYR A 730 21.65 -1.50 -24.72
N THR A 731 21.14 -0.92 -25.82
CA THR A 731 21.96 -0.67 -27.02
C THR A 731 22.34 0.81 -27.24
N GLN A 732 22.03 1.72 -26.30
CA GLN A 732 22.39 3.14 -26.46
C GLN A 732 23.15 3.72 -25.26
N GLN A 733 24.28 4.38 -25.56
CA GLN A 733 24.98 5.30 -24.66
C GLN A 733 24.03 6.46 -24.30
N SER A 734 23.49 6.48 -23.09
CA SER A 734 22.74 7.64 -22.59
C SER A 734 23.23 8.03 -21.19
N SER A 735 23.20 9.34 -20.90
CA SER A 735 23.69 9.94 -19.65
C SER A 735 22.78 9.61 -18.47
N ALA A 736 23.33 9.64 -17.25
CA ALA A 736 22.64 9.30 -15.99
C ALA A 736 21.30 10.05 -15.79
N GLU A 737 21.14 11.26 -16.32
CA GLU A 737 19.89 12.05 -16.24
C GLU A 737 18.75 11.51 -17.12
N SER A 738 19.08 10.79 -18.21
CA SER A 738 18.08 10.13 -19.07
C SER A 738 17.56 8.81 -18.48
N LEU A 739 18.26 8.25 -17.50
CA LEU A 739 17.84 7.06 -16.75
C LEU A 739 16.86 7.41 -15.62
N SER A 740 16.99 8.59 -15.00
CA SER A 740 16.08 9.04 -13.92
C SER A 740 14.64 9.26 -14.36
N SER A 741 14.40 9.69 -15.62
CA SER A 741 13.03 9.79 -16.17
C SER A 741 12.46 8.42 -16.58
N TYR A 742 13.30 7.38 -16.70
CA TYR A 742 12.92 6.04 -17.16
C TYR A 742 12.69 5.04 -16.02
N ILE A 743 13.31 5.24 -14.85
CA ILE A 743 13.14 4.38 -13.66
C ILE A 743 11.71 4.46 -13.07
N ASN A 744 10.91 5.45 -13.46
CA ASN A 744 9.48 5.52 -13.14
C ASN A 744 8.58 4.66 -14.06
N ASN A 745 9.14 3.84 -14.96
CA ASN A 745 8.37 2.82 -15.67
C ASN A 745 7.96 1.70 -14.70
N LEU A 746 6.66 1.44 -14.61
CA LEU A 746 6.07 0.35 -13.84
C LEU A 746 6.77 -0.98 -14.17
N ALA A 747 7.18 -1.72 -13.13
CA ALA A 747 7.73 -3.07 -13.26
C ALA A 747 6.81 -3.96 -14.11
N LYS A 748 7.31 -4.54 -15.20
CA LYS A 748 6.49 -5.33 -16.12
C LYS A 748 6.60 -6.82 -15.79
N PRO A 749 5.50 -7.59 -15.85
CA PRO A 749 5.56 -9.05 -15.69
C PRO A 749 6.50 -9.74 -16.70
N SER A 750 6.75 -9.12 -17.85
CA SER A 750 7.62 -9.62 -18.92
C SER A 750 9.10 -9.22 -18.78
N ASP A 751 9.46 -8.36 -17.81
CA ASP A 751 10.87 -8.01 -17.59
C ASP A 751 11.67 -9.28 -17.25
N GLN A 752 12.84 -9.43 -17.86
CA GLN A 752 13.69 -10.61 -17.73
C GLN A 752 14.76 -10.40 -16.67
N LEU A 753 15.06 -11.47 -15.94
CA LEU A 753 16.13 -11.49 -14.96
C LEU A 753 17.49 -11.38 -15.65
N GLU A 754 18.28 -10.40 -15.21
CA GLU A 754 19.66 -10.20 -15.62
C GLU A 754 20.57 -10.21 -14.39
N LEU A 755 21.75 -10.78 -14.58
CA LEU A 755 22.82 -10.78 -13.58
C LEU A 755 24.00 -9.97 -14.08
N ILE A 756 24.60 -9.15 -13.23
CA ILE A 756 25.93 -8.57 -13.46
C ILE A 756 26.87 -9.06 -12.38
N LEU A 757 27.95 -9.73 -12.80
CA LEU A 757 29.02 -10.21 -11.95
C LEU A 757 30.17 -9.21 -11.95
N VAL A 758 30.60 -8.79 -10.76
CA VAL A 758 31.76 -7.92 -10.54
C VAL A 758 32.70 -8.56 -9.52
N THR A 759 33.96 -8.75 -9.88
CA THR A 759 35.02 -9.30 -9.01
C THR A 759 36.20 -8.33 -8.92
N SER A 760 37.25 -8.67 -8.17
CA SER A 760 38.46 -7.84 -8.00
C SER A 760 39.27 -7.66 -9.30
N LYS A 761 39.05 -8.48 -10.33
CA LYS A 761 39.81 -8.47 -11.58
C LYS A 761 38.93 -8.80 -12.79
N GLY A 762 39.25 -8.21 -13.94
CA GLY A 762 38.51 -8.44 -15.19
C GLY A 762 37.41 -7.40 -15.45
N LEU A 763 36.62 -7.62 -16.50
CA LEU A 763 35.49 -6.75 -16.85
C LEU A 763 34.22 -7.23 -16.12
N ALA A 764 33.34 -6.30 -15.76
CA ALA A 764 32.00 -6.66 -15.29
C ALA A 764 31.29 -7.46 -16.38
N THR A 765 30.72 -8.61 -16.01
CA THR A 765 30.13 -9.55 -16.98
C THR A 765 28.63 -9.63 -16.78
N ARG A 766 27.88 -9.44 -17.87
CA ARG A 766 26.42 -9.57 -17.89
C ARG A 766 26.01 -10.97 -18.30
N TYR A 767 25.01 -11.49 -17.61
CA TYR A 767 24.32 -12.73 -17.91
C TYR A 767 22.84 -12.44 -18.05
N ARG A 768 22.24 -12.92 -19.14
CA ARG A 768 20.79 -12.85 -19.36
C ARG A 768 20.20 -14.21 -19.08
N VAL A 769 19.26 -14.31 -18.14
CA VAL A 769 18.64 -15.59 -17.79
C VAL A 769 17.37 -15.74 -18.63
N ASP A 770 17.53 -16.31 -19.82
CA ASP A 770 16.41 -16.50 -20.74
C ASP A 770 15.31 -17.37 -20.08
N ALA A 771 14.04 -17.07 -20.38
CA ALA A 771 12.83 -17.63 -19.75
C ALA A 771 12.56 -17.25 -18.27
N ALA A 772 13.48 -16.62 -17.55
CA ALA A 772 13.27 -16.14 -16.18
C ALA A 772 12.67 -14.72 -16.16
N THR A 773 11.37 -14.59 -16.46
CA THR A 773 10.69 -13.28 -16.34
C THR A 773 10.24 -12.99 -14.91
N ARG A 774 9.98 -11.74 -14.58
CA ARG A 774 9.43 -11.30 -13.29
C ARG A 774 8.21 -12.12 -12.87
N LYS A 775 7.27 -12.35 -13.80
CA LYS A 775 6.07 -13.18 -13.59
C LYS A 775 6.38 -14.62 -13.18
N VAL A 776 7.54 -15.15 -13.58
CA VAL A 776 7.95 -16.53 -13.33
C VAL A 776 8.80 -16.62 -12.05
N VAL A 777 9.75 -15.70 -11.86
CA VAL A 777 10.69 -15.75 -10.74
C VAL A 777 10.03 -15.40 -9.41
N GLU A 778 9.20 -14.35 -9.36
CA GLU A 778 8.60 -13.88 -8.09
C GLU A 778 7.73 -14.96 -7.40
N PRO A 779 6.82 -15.70 -8.10
CA PRO A 779 6.05 -16.77 -7.45
C PRO A 779 6.91 -17.93 -6.93
N VAL A 780 8.03 -18.24 -7.60
CA VAL A 780 8.96 -19.30 -7.16
C VAL A 780 9.72 -18.85 -5.91
N ALA A 781 10.17 -17.59 -5.87
CA ALA A 781 10.77 -16.97 -4.69
C ALA A 781 9.83 -17.04 -3.48
N GLU A 782 8.55 -16.67 -3.66
CA GLU A 782 7.54 -16.75 -2.59
C GLU A 782 7.22 -18.19 -2.18
N LYS A 783 7.17 -19.13 -3.12
CA LYS A 783 7.03 -20.56 -2.80
C LYS A 783 8.19 -21.04 -1.93
N PHE A 784 9.44 -20.78 -2.35
CA PHE A 784 10.64 -21.18 -1.62
C PHE A 784 10.64 -20.67 -0.17
N ARG A 785 10.40 -19.37 0.00
CA ARG A 785 10.31 -18.73 1.33
C ARG A 785 9.21 -19.34 2.20
N ARG A 786 8.02 -19.58 1.63
CA ARG A 786 6.88 -20.16 2.35
C ARG A 786 7.16 -21.60 2.81
N GLU A 787 7.83 -22.41 1.99
CA GLU A 787 8.20 -23.78 2.38
C GLU A 787 9.19 -23.77 3.55
N LEU A 788 10.16 -22.87 3.58
CA LEU A 788 11.14 -22.75 4.66
C LEU A 788 10.63 -22.06 5.94
N LYS A 789 9.68 -21.12 5.83
CA LYS A 789 9.10 -20.40 6.98
C LYS A 789 8.23 -21.28 7.89
N SER A 790 7.57 -22.31 7.35
CA SER A 790 6.49 -23.01 8.05
C SER A 790 7.01 -24.14 8.97
N ARG A 791 6.84 -24.00 10.29
CA ARG A 791 7.22 -25.05 11.26
C ARG A 791 6.50 -26.40 11.04
N SER A 792 5.26 -26.38 10.55
CA SER A 792 4.49 -27.59 10.24
C SER A 792 5.05 -28.39 9.06
N LYS A 793 6.05 -27.84 8.34
CA LYS A 793 6.69 -28.46 7.18
C LYS A 793 8.11 -28.95 7.48
N ILE A 794 8.58 -28.83 8.72
CA ILE A 794 9.88 -29.38 9.14
C ILE A 794 9.81 -30.90 8.95
N GLY A 795 10.65 -31.42 8.04
CA GLY A 795 10.67 -32.83 7.63
C GLY A 795 10.13 -33.13 6.22
N ASP A 796 9.69 -32.11 5.49
CA ASP A 796 9.36 -32.19 4.05
C ASP A 796 10.50 -31.56 3.23
N ASP A 797 10.78 -32.10 2.04
CA ASP A 797 11.82 -31.67 1.12
C ASP A 797 11.31 -30.77 -0.02
N LYS A 798 10.02 -30.38 0.00
CA LYS A 798 9.38 -29.49 -0.99
C LYS A 798 10.04 -28.13 -1.21
N TYR A 799 10.90 -27.67 -0.29
CA TYR A 799 11.67 -26.45 -0.49
C TYR A 799 12.81 -26.63 -1.52
N LEU A 800 13.25 -27.86 -1.77
CA LEU A 800 14.35 -28.16 -2.69
C LEU A 800 14.01 -27.80 -4.14
N GLU A 801 12.82 -28.16 -4.63
CA GLU A 801 12.39 -27.86 -6.01
C GLU A 801 12.44 -26.35 -6.34
N PRO A 802 11.77 -25.46 -5.60
CA PRO A 802 11.87 -24.02 -5.87
C PRO A 802 13.25 -23.45 -5.51
N GLY A 803 13.97 -24.01 -4.52
CA GLY A 803 15.34 -23.64 -4.19
C GLY A 803 16.32 -23.93 -5.33
N GLN A 804 16.15 -25.06 -6.01
CA GLN A 804 16.94 -25.45 -7.17
C GLN A 804 16.63 -24.62 -8.39
N GLN A 805 15.36 -24.30 -8.63
CA GLN A 805 15.01 -23.41 -9.72
C GLN A 805 15.61 -22.01 -9.55
N LEU A 806 15.60 -21.48 -8.32
CA LEU A 806 16.22 -20.18 -8.01
C LEU A 806 17.74 -20.24 -8.12
N TYR A 807 18.39 -21.32 -7.68
CA TYR A 807 19.82 -21.54 -7.88
C TYR A 807 20.18 -21.53 -9.38
N ASN A 808 19.40 -22.24 -10.20
CA ASN A 808 19.59 -22.31 -11.65
C ASN A 808 19.46 -20.95 -12.34
N TRP A 809 18.72 -20.02 -11.77
CA TRP A 809 18.59 -18.67 -12.30
C TRP A 809 19.60 -17.68 -11.73
N LEU A 810 19.96 -17.77 -10.45
CA LEU A 810 20.75 -16.73 -9.77
C LEU A 810 22.24 -17.05 -9.65
N VAL A 811 22.62 -18.33 -9.74
CA VAL A 811 23.98 -18.80 -9.40
C VAL A 811 24.57 -19.66 -10.49
N ALA A 812 23.83 -20.64 -11.00
CA ALA A 812 24.32 -21.55 -12.04
C ALA A 812 24.91 -20.83 -13.26
N PRO A 813 24.33 -19.72 -13.78
CA PRO A 813 24.91 -18.98 -14.91
C PRO A 813 26.29 -18.39 -14.63
N LEU A 814 26.63 -18.20 -13.35
CA LEU A 814 27.86 -17.55 -12.90
C LEU A 814 28.97 -18.56 -12.54
N LYS A 815 28.62 -19.84 -12.38
CA LYS A 815 29.47 -20.86 -11.74
C LYS A 815 30.87 -20.96 -12.36
N ALA A 816 30.97 -20.97 -13.69
CA ALA A 816 32.24 -21.05 -14.39
C ALA A 816 33.18 -19.86 -14.06
N ASP A 817 32.64 -18.63 -13.98
CA ASP A 817 33.43 -17.44 -13.64
C ASP A 817 33.79 -17.40 -12.14
N LEU A 818 32.89 -17.88 -11.27
CA LEU A 818 33.15 -17.97 -9.82
C LEU A 818 34.28 -18.97 -9.53
N GLU A 819 34.25 -20.15 -10.17
CA GLU A 819 35.29 -21.18 -10.05
C GLU A 819 36.63 -20.72 -10.65
N GLU A 820 36.62 -20.12 -11.85
CA GLU A 820 37.84 -19.63 -12.51
C GLU A 820 38.59 -18.60 -11.64
N GLN A 821 37.84 -17.79 -10.90
CA GLN A 821 38.41 -16.75 -10.04
C GLN A 821 38.62 -17.19 -8.58
N GLU A 822 38.27 -18.44 -8.25
CA GLU A 822 38.33 -19.02 -6.91
C GLU A 822 37.57 -18.14 -5.88
N ILE A 823 36.36 -17.70 -6.24
CA ILE A 823 35.53 -16.87 -5.38
C ILE A 823 35.10 -17.66 -4.14
N GLU A 824 35.13 -17.01 -2.97
CA GLU A 824 34.76 -17.62 -1.68
C GLU A 824 33.54 -16.94 -1.05
N ASN A 825 33.29 -15.66 -1.39
CA ASN A 825 32.18 -14.88 -0.84
C ASN A 825 31.30 -14.26 -1.92
N LEU A 826 30.00 -14.55 -1.88
CA LEU A 826 29.00 -13.96 -2.76
C LEU A 826 28.21 -12.87 -2.05
N VAL A 827 28.10 -11.72 -2.70
CA VAL A 827 27.31 -10.60 -2.23
C VAL A 827 26.23 -10.26 -3.25
N PHE A 828 24.98 -10.45 -2.85
CA PHE A 828 23.85 -10.16 -3.72
C PHE A 828 23.40 -8.71 -3.55
N ILE A 829 23.11 -8.06 -4.68
CA ILE A 829 22.42 -6.76 -4.77
C ILE A 829 21.20 -7.00 -5.66
N MET A 830 20.02 -7.09 -5.05
CA MET A 830 18.84 -7.63 -5.73
C MET A 830 17.70 -6.63 -5.81
N ASP A 831 16.91 -6.77 -6.88
CA ASP A 831 15.63 -6.09 -7.04
C ASP A 831 14.64 -6.43 -5.91
N GLU A 832 13.59 -5.63 -5.83
CA GLU A 832 12.46 -5.84 -4.92
C GLU A 832 11.91 -7.27 -5.00
N LYS A 833 11.34 -7.74 -3.87
CA LYS A 833 10.84 -9.11 -3.58
C LYS A 833 11.89 -10.22 -3.57
N LEU A 834 13.01 -10.09 -4.28
CA LEU A 834 14.11 -11.07 -4.22
C LEU A 834 14.95 -10.92 -2.95
N ARG A 835 15.00 -9.73 -2.33
CA ARG A 835 15.75 -9.45 -1.09
C ARG A 835 15.34 -10.30 0.12
N SER A 836 14.16 -10.89 0.08
CA SER A 836 13.62 -11.73 1.15
C SER A 836 14.00 -13.22 1.04
N LEU A 837 14.78 -13.58 0.02
CA LEU A 837 15.18 -14.96 -0.22
C LEU A 837 16.14 -15.46 0.87
N PRO A 838 15.92 -16.69 1.41
CA PRO A 838 16.91 -17.35 2.23
C PRO A 838 18.05 -17.89 1.34
N LEU A 839 18.92 -16.97 0.90
CA LEU A 839 19.96 -17.23 -0.10
C LEU A 839 20.86 -18.41 0.28
N ALA A 840 21.20 -18.57 1.57
CA ALA A 840 22.02 -19.68 2.06
C ALA A 840 21.40 -21.07 1.81
N ALA A 841 20.08 -21.15 1.65
CA ALA A 841 19.36 -22.40 1.40
C ALA A 841 19.08 -22.66 -0.10
N LEU A 842 19.57 -21.82 -1.02
CA LEU A 842 19.55 -22.18 -2.44
C LEU A 842 20.33 -23.48 -2.64
N HIS A 843 19.85 -24.36 -3.51
CA HIS A 843 20.34 -25.74 -3.60
C HIS A 843 20.61 -26.08 -5.05
N ASP A 844 21.77 -26.64 -5.39
CA ASP A 844 22.10 -26.90 -6.80
C ASP A 844 21.50 -28.20 -7.35
N GLY A 845 21.00 -29.05 -6.44
CA GLY A 845 20.49 -30.39 -6.72
C GLY A 845 21.15 -31.44 -5.87
N GLU A 846 22.36 -31.16 -5.38
CA GLU A 846 23.13 -32.02 -4.49
C GLU A 846 23.43 -31.30 -3.16
N ASP A 847 23.96 -30.08 -3.23
CA ASP A 847 24.44 -29.33 -2.06
C ASP A 847 23.76 -27.94 -1.95
N PHE A 848 23.71 -27.40 -0.73
CA PHE A 848 23.31 -26.01 -0.52
C PHE A 848 24.45 -25.05 -0.89
N ILE A 849 24.11 -23.88 -1.44
CA ILE A 849 25.11 -22.86 -1.81
C ILE A 849 25.99 -22.41 -0.62
N VAL A 850 25.49 -22.46 0.61
CA VAL A 850 26.23 -22.12 1.84
C VAL A 850 27.41 -23.07 2.10
N GLU A 851 27.38 -24.26 1.50
CA GLU A 851 28.47 -25.23 1.60
C GLU A 851 29.69 -24.78 0.79
N GLU A 852 29.45 -24.07 -0.32
CA GLU A 852 30.49 -23.61 -1.23
C GLU A 852 30.92 -22.16 -0.93
N TYR A 853 29.97 -21.25 -0.62
CA TYR A 853 30.24 -19.83 -0.49
C TYR A 853 29.72 -19.21 0.81
N SER A 854 30.44 -18.23 1.35
CA SER A 854 29.84 -17.31 2.35
C SER A 854 28.96 -16.29 1.65
N ILE A 855 27.82 -15.91 2.25
CA ILE A 855 26.79 -15.11 1.55
C ILE A 855 26.43 -13.84 2.33
N GLY A 856 26.28 -12.73 1.62
CA GLY A 856 25.75 -11.47 2.14
C GLY A 856 24.77 -10.80 1.17
N LEU A 857 23.97 -9.88 1.70
CA LEU A 857 23.02 -9.06 0.94
C LEU A 857 23.37 -7.58 1.12
N MET A 858 23.58 -6.84 0.03
CA MET A 858 23.78 -5.39 0.07
C MET A 858 22.66 -4.64 -0.65
N PRO A 859 22.10 -3.56 -0.08
CA PRO A 859 21.12 -2.74 -0.78
C PRO A 859 21.71 -2.01 -1.99
N SER A 860 22.92 -1.47 -1.84
CA SER A 860 23.73 -0.84 -2.88
C SER A 860 25.15 -0.66 -2.35
N VAL A 861 26.14 -0.71 -3.24
CA VAL A 861 27.57 -0.51 -2.91
C VAL A 861 27.86 0.97 -2.61
N SER A 862 27.19 1.89 -3.30
CA SER A 862 27.32 3.35 -3.11
C SER A 862 26.83 3.83 -1.75
N LEU A 863 26.03 3.02 -1.05
CA LEU A 863 25.56 3.29 0.30
C LEU A 863 26.51 2.79 1.40
N LEU A 864 27.66 2.23 1.03
CA LEU A 864 28.70 1.88 1.99
C LEU A 864 29.23 3.16 2.64
N VAL A 865 28.79 3.40 3.87
CA VAL A 865 29.36 4.46 4.72
C VAL A 865 30.74 3.98 5.18
N ASN A 866 31.79 4.48 4.52
CA ASN A 866 33.19 4.14 4.76
C ASN A 866 33.55 2.68 4.38
N THR A 867 34.30 2.50 3.29
CA THR A 867 34.68 1.20 2.71
C THR A 867 35.81 0.48 3.45
N ASP A 868 36.35 1.07 4.51
CA ASP A 868 37.43 0.44 5.27
C ASP A 868 36.92 -0.80 6.02
N TYR A 869 37.53 -1.95 5.73
CA TYR A 869 37.32 -3.16 6.53
C TYR A 869 37.87 -2.97 7.93
N VAL A 870 37.10 -3.45 8.89
CA VAL A 870 37.43 -3.38 10.31
C VAL A 870 37.40 -4.79 10.86
N ASN A 871 38.57 -5.28 11.28
CA ASN A 871 38.63 -6.56 11.97
C ASN A 871 37.90 -6.44 13.34
N ILE A 872 36.90 -7.30 13.54
CA ILE A 872 36.09 -7.37 14.77
C ILE A 872 36.25 -8.67 15.55
N GLN A 873 37.25 -9.50 15.23
CA GLN A 873 37.50 -10.80 15.89
C GLN A 873 37.70 -10.64 17.40
N GLU A 874 38.45 -9.60 17.82
CA GLU A 874 38.68 -9.29 19.25
C GLU A 874 37.76 -8.19 19.79
N SER A 875 36.72 -7.78 19.05
CA SER A 875 35.83 -6.72 19.52
C SER A 875 34.91 -7.25 20.65
N PRO A 876 34.80 -6.53 21.78
CA PRO A 876 33.84 -6.86 22.83
C PRO A 876 32.41 -6.59 22.34
N VAL A 877 31.43 -7.29 22.92
CA VAL A 877 30.02 -7.21 22.53
C VAL A 877 29.21 -6.45 23.59
N LEU A 878 28.31 -5.58 23.14
CA LEU A 878 27.22 -5.07 23.96
C LEU A 878 26.01 -5.99 23.76
N ALA A 879 25.81 -6.93 24.68
CA ALA A 879 24.70 -7.88 24.65
C ALA A 879 23.54 -7.36 25.52
N MET A 880 22.40 -7.07 24.91
CA MET A 880 21.23 -6.54 25.60
C MET A 880 19.94 -7.28 25.22
N GLY A 881 19.00 -7.41 26.15
CA GLY A 881 17.70 -8.02 25.87
C GLY A 881 16.80 -8.17 27.08
N ALA A 882 15.60 -8.70 26.87
CA ALA A 882 14.64 -8.97 27.94
C ALA A 882 14.04 -10.37 27.80
N LYS A 883 13.87 -11.04 28.94
CA LYS A 883 13.14 -12.32 29.03
C LYS A 883 11.70 -12.11 29.53
N GLU A 884 11.49 -11.06 30.32
CA GLU A 884 10.19 -10.67 30.87
C GLU A 884 9.58 -9.51 30.08
N PHE A 885 8.30 -9.65 29.73
CA PHE A 885 7.53 -8.64 29.03
C PHE A 885 6.15 -8.44 29.68
N PRO A 886 5.42 -7.34 29.37
CA PRO A 886 4.03 -7.19 29.75
C PRO A 886 3.17 -8.38 29.29
N ALA A 887 2.03 -8.62 29.96
CA ALA A 887 1.17 -9.80 29.72
C ALA A 887 0.68 -9.99 28.27
N SER A 888 0.79 -8.97 27.42
CA SER A 888 0.48 -9.02 25.99
C SER A 888 1.55 -9.70 25.12
N LEU A 889 2.74 -9.97 25.65
CA LEU A 889 3.85 -10.65 24.96
C LEU A 889 4.30 -11.87 25.74
N SER A 890 4.69 -12.93 25.03
CA SER A 890 5.20 -14.15 25.65
C SER A 890 6.59 -13.92 26.27
N ARG A 891 6.92 -14.67 27.32
CA ARG A 891 8.29 -14.72 27.86
C ARG A 891 9.26 -15.29 26.81
N LEU A 892 10.52 -14.85 26.86
CA LEU A 892 11.61 -15.32 26.00
C LEU A 892 12.78 -15.85 26.85
N PRO A 893 12.63 -17.00 27.54
CA PRO A 893 13.67 -17.53 28.42
C PRO A 893 15.01 -17.79 27.71
N GLY A 894 14.99 -18.11 26.42
CA GLY A 894 16.20 -18.28 25.60
C GLY A 894 17.11 -17.05 25.56
N VAL A 895 16.57 -15.83 25.72
CA VAL A 895 17.35 -14.58 25.66
C VAL A 895 18.38 -14.50 26.78
N GLU A 896 18.04 -14.88 28.00
CA GLU A 896 19.00 -14.86 29.11
C GLU A 896 20.19 -15.81 28.86
N ILE A 897 19.89 -16.98 28.29
CA ILE A 897 20.88 -18.00 27.94
C ILE A 897 21.77 -17.52 26.79
N GLU A 898 21.16 -16.97 25.73
CA GLU A 898 21.84 -16.42 24.56
C GLU A 898 22.83 -15.31 24.97
N LEU A 899 22.35 -14.29 25.66
CA LEU A 899 23.19 -13.15 26.06
C LEU A 899 24.30 -13.57 27.04
N GLY A 900 24.00 -14.49 27.96
CA GLY A 900 24.98 -15.06 28.86
C GLY A 900 26.10 -15.81 28.13
N THR A 901 25.73 -16.58 27.10
CA THR A 901 26.68 -17.34 26.26
C THR A 901 27.55 -16.40 25.44
N ILE A 902 26.96 -15.38 24.79
CA ILE A 902 27.70 -14.37 24.03
C ILE A 902 28.69 -13.63 24.92
N TYR A 903 28.27 -13.24 26.12
CA TYR A 903 29.13 -12.57 27.09
C TYR A 903 30.32 -13.45 27.52
N GLN A 904 30.11 -14.76 27.68
CA GLN A 904 31.21 -15.69 27.99
C GLN A 904 32.19 -15.87 26.82
N LEU A 905 31.68 -15.94 25.59
CA LEU A 905 32.51 -16.13 24.40
C LEU A 905 33.32 -14.88 24.03
N ARG A 906 32.76 -13.69 24.25
CA ARG A 906 33.30 -12.43 23.68
C ARG A 906 33.64 -11.35 24.70
N GLY A 907 33.15 -11.45 25.93
CA GLY A 907 33.23 -10.38 26.92
C GLY A 907 32.49 -9.11 26.48
N GLY A 908 32.71 -8.02 27.21
CA GLY A 908 32.06 -6.73 26.97
C GLY A 908 31.05 -6.35 28.06
N ALA A 909 29.83 -6.02 27.66
CA ALA A 909 28.76 -5.61 28.57
C ALA A 909 27.48 -6.42 28.36
N LEU A 910 26.78 -6.69 29.46
CA LEU A 910 25.52 -7.44 29.50
C LEU A 910 24.43 -6.59 30.18
N ALA A 911 23.30 -6.40 29.50
CA ALA A 911 22.13 -5.68 30.02
C ALA A 911 20.85 -6.48 29.81
N LEU A 912 20.33 -7.07 30.88
CA LEU A 912 19.11 -7.87 30.89
C LEU A 912 17.95 -7.11 31.55
N ASP A 913 16.72 -7.35 31.05
CA ASP A 913 15.45 -6.87 31.60
C ASP A 913 15.47 -5.36 31.92
N GLN A 914 15.42 -4.94 33.18
CA GLN A 914 15.35 -3.52 33.56
C GLN A 914 16.54 -2.68 33.05
N LYS A 915 17.64 -3.31 32.65
CA LYS A 915 18.81 -2.64 32.04
C LYS A 915 18.72 -2.55 30.52
N PHE A 916 17.82 -3.28 29.88
CA PHE A 916 17.56 -3.24 28.45
C PHE A 916 16.57 -2.14 28.06
N THR A 917 17.04 -0.89 28.11
CA THR A 917 16.28 0.30 27.71
C THR A 917 17.05 1.10 26.65
N ILE A 918 16.37 1.97 25.90
CA ILE A 918 17.01 2.84 24.91
C ILE A 918 18.10 3.71 25.57
N ASN A 919 17.77 4.30 26.72
CA ASN A 919 18.73 5.10 27.50
C ASN A 919 19.93 4.26 27.97
N GLY A 920 19.69 3.02 28.38
CA GLY A 920 20.74 2.07 28.74
C GLY A 920 21.68 1.79 27.57
N LEU A 921 21.14 1.58 26.36
CA LEU A 921 21.93 1.35 25.15
C LEU A 921 22.81 2.56 24.85
N THR A 922 22.23 3.76 24.80
CA THR A 922 22.98 4.99 24.52
C THR A 922 24.01 5.28 25.60
N GLU A 923 23.73 4.97 26.87
CA GLU A 923 24.70 5.13 27.96
C GLU A 923 25.88 4.17 27.84
N GLN A 924 25.63 2.89 27.56
CA GLN A 924 26.69 1.90 27.36
C GLN A 924 27.59 2.28 26.17
N GLN A 925 27.00 2.68 25.04
CA GLN A 925 27.76 3.15 23.87
C GLN A 925 28.58 4.42 24.15
N ARG A 926 28.14 5.30 25.07
CA ARG A 926 28.93 6.47 25.51
C ARG A 926 30.08 6.08 26.43
N GLN A 927 29.88 5.07 27.29
CA GLN A 927 30.92 4.61 28.24
C GLN A 927 32.02 3.82 27.52
N GLN A 928 31.64 2.97 26.58
CA GLN A 928 32.54 2.16 25.78
C GLN A 928 32.00 2.03 24.35
N ALA A 929 32.88 2.26 23.38
CA ALA A 929 32.58 2.14 21.96
C ALA A 929 32.47 0.66 21.54
N PHE A 930 31.29 0.05 21.62
CA PHE A 930 31.11 -1.31 21.14
C PHE A 930 30.92 -1.31 19.61
N ARG A 931 31.74 -2.12 18.94
CA ARG A 931 31.64 -2.36 17.49
C ARG A 931 30.59 -3.43 17.16
N ILE A 932 30.22 -4.24 18.14
CA ILE A 932 29.20 -5.28 18.01
C ILE A 932 28.12 -5.03 19.05
N VAL A 933 26.88 -4.89 18.59
CA VAL A 933 25.69 -4.74 19.44
C VAL A 933 24.75 -5.90 19.15
N HIS A 934 24.31 -6.60 20.19
CA HIS A 934 23.39 -7.73 20.09
C HIS A 934 22.12 -7.43 20.89
N LEU A 935 20.96 -7.51 20.23
CA LEU A 935 19.65 -7.28 20.84
C LEU A 935 18.80 -8.56 20.76
N GLY A 936 18.49 -9.17 21.91
CA GLY A 936 17.58 -10.31 22.03
C GLY A 936 16.22 -9.88 22.60
N THR A 937 15.18 -9.83 21.78
CA THR A 937 13.85 -9.33 22.20
C THR A 937 12.72 -9.71 21.23
N HIS A 938 11.48 -9.28 21.53
CA HIS A 938 10.40 -9.25 20.55
C HIS A 938 10.58 -8.13 19.54
N ALA A 939 10.44 -8.46 18.27
CA ALA A 939 10.21 -7.51 17.22
C ALA A 939 9.00 -7.96 16.41
N LYS A 940 8.28 -7.00 15.85
CA LYS A 940 7.20 -7.28 14.92
C LYS A 940 7.28 -6.31 13.77
N PHE A 941 7.41 -6.85 12.58
CA PHE A 941 7.22 -6.10 11.36
C PHE A 941 5.75 -6.25 10.91
N LYS A 942 5.07 -5.14 10.58
CA LYS A 942 3.71 -5.15 10.03
C LYS A 942 3.72 -4.67 8.58
N SER A 943 3.49 -5.62 7.67
CA SER A 943 3.25 -5.34 6.24
C SER A 943 2.11 -4.34 6.06
N GLY A 944 2.32 -3.28 5.28
CA GLY A 944 1.35 -2.22 4.99
C GLY A 944 1.22 -1.14 6.07
N SER A 945 1.98 -1.24 7.18
CA SER A 945 1.98 -0.21 8.23
C SER A 945 3.32 -0.18 8.98
N PRO A 946 4.41 0.34 8.36
CA PRO A 946 5.73 0.39 8.99
C PRO A 946 5.75 1.12 10.34
N ASP A 947 4.91 2.14 10.53
CA ASP A 947 4.70 2.89 11.77
C ASP A 947 4.17 2.04 12.94
N LYS A 948 3.49 0.93 12.62
CA LYS A 948 3.03 -0.09 13.59
C LYS A 948 4.03 -1.22 13.81
N SER A 949 5.20 -1.17 13.15
CA SER A 949 6.32 -2.10 13.38
C SER A 949 7.17 -1.63 14.56
N PHE A 950 7.64 -2.55 15.41
CA PHE A 950 8.40 -2.21 16.62
C PHE A 950 9.48 -3.24 16.98
N ILE A 951 10.55 -2.78 17.62
CA ILE A 951 11.45 -3.57 18.48
C ILE A 951 11.08 -3.24 19.93
N HIS A 952 10.74 -4.23 20.74
CA HIS A 952 10.29 -3.97 22.11
C HIS A 952 11.49 -3.89 23.06
N PHE A 953 11.82 -2.71 23.60
CA PHE A 953 12.73 -2.60 24.74
C PHE A 953 11.98 -2.94 26.03
N TYR A 954 12.66 -3.19 27.15
CA TYR A 954 12.00 -3.62 28.38
C TYR A 954 10.88 -2.67 28.84
N ASP A 955 11.07 -1.37 28.67
CA ASP A 955 10.18 -0.30 29.14
C ASP A 955 9.22 0.23 28.06
N GLN A 956 9.53 0.05 26.77
CA GLN A 956 8.77 0.67 25.67
C GLN A 956 9.04 0.04 24.30
N PRO A 957 8.08 0.07 23.36
CA PRO A 957 8.33 -0.27 21.96
C PRO A 957 9.08 0.86 21.22
N LEU A 958 10.20 0.53 20.58
CA LEU A 958 10.86 1.36 19.59
C LEU A 958 10.22 1.14 18.22
N ARG A 959 9.39 2.09 17.77
CA ARG A 959 8.74 2.01 16.46
C ARG A 959 9.73 2.22 15.32
N LEU A 960 9.47 1.60 14.17
CA LEU A 960 10.28 1.75 12.95
C LEU A 960 10.11 3.15 12.36
N ASN A 961 10.94 4.10 12.82
CA ASN A 961 11.12 5.39 12.15
C ASN A 961 12.59 5.82 12.20
N ARG A 962 13.03 6.56 11.18
CA ARG A 962 14.44 6.94 10.99
C ARG A 962 15.00 7.74 12.17
N ALA A 963 14.22 8.70 12.69
CA ALA A 963 14.65 9.55 13.80
C ALA A 963 14.86 8.75 15.10
N ALA A 964 14.02 7.75 15.36
CA ALA A 964 14.11 6.89 16.54
C ALA A 964 15.32 5.96 16.47
N ILE A 965 15.62 5.39 15.30
CA ILE A 965 16.80 4.53 15.11
C ILE A 965 18.09 5.35 15.11
N GLN A 966 18.11 6.54 14.51
CA GLN A 966 19.22 7.49 14.67
C GLN A 966 19.40 7.93 16.13
N GLY A 967 18.29 8.07 16.86
CA GLY A 967 18.25 8.38 18.30
C GLY A 967 18.90 7.32 19.19
N LEU A 968 19.14 6.10 18.69
CA LEU A 968 19.90 5.06 19.41
C LEU A 968 21.40 5.41 19.54
N GLY A 969 21.89 6.37 18.75
CA GLY A 969 23.29 6.81 18.79
C GLY A 969 24.28 5.80 18.20
N LEU A 970 23.81 4.91 17.33
CA LEU A 970 24.63 3.89 16.65
C LEU A 970 25.63 4.47 15.63
N ASN A 971 25.49 5.75 15.28
CA ASN A 971 26.39 6.51 14.37
C ASN A 971 27.50 7.28 15.09
N ASN A 972 27.41 7.48 16.42
CA ASN A 972 28.40 8.27 17.14
C ASN A 972 29.79 7.60 17.15
N LEU A 973 29.81 6.26 16.99
CA LEU A 973 30.94 5.39 16.69
C LEU A 973 30.41 4.27 15.77
N PRO A 974 30.99 4.00 14.58
CA PRO A 974 30.40 3.06 13.63
C PRO A 974 30.26 1.66 14.24
N VAL A 975 29.02 1.20 14.43
CA VAL A 975 28.73 -0.18 14.78
C VAL A 975 28.98 -1.05 13.54
N GLU A 976 29.91 -1.98 13.66
CA GLU A 976 30.31 -2.89 12.57
C GLU A 976 29.32 -4.03 12.38
N LEU A 977 28.68 -4.49 13.46
CA LEU A 977 27.66 -5.54 13.42
C LEU A 977 26.57 -5.28 14.45
N LEU A 978 25.34 -5.08 13.98
CA LEU A 978 24.13 -5.13 14.80
C LEU A 978 23.45 -6.49 14.60
N VAL A 979 23.25 -7.24 15.67
CA VAL A 979 22.49 -8.50 15.64
C VAL A 979 21.11 -8.25 16.24
N LEU A 980 20.08 -8.45 15.44
CA LEU A 980 18.68 -8.40 15.85
C LEU A 980 18.17 -9.84 16.01
N SER A 981 18.38 -10.42 17.19
CA SER A 981 17.84 -11.74 17.56
C SER A 981 16.37 -11.59 17.97
N ALA A 982 15.51 -11.32 16.98
CA ALA A 982 14.10 -11.04 17.16
C ALA A 982 13.31 -11.35 15.88
N CYS A 983 12.03 -11.72 16.02
CA CYS A 983 11.16 -12.15 14.93
C CYS A 983 10.99 -11.11 13.80
N GLU A 984 11.04 -11.58 12.55
CA GLU A 984 10.77 -10.82 11.31
C GLU A 984 11.52 -9.48 11.21
N THR A 985 12.81 -9.45 11.57
CA THR A 985 13.61 -8.21 11.62
C THR A 985 14.32 -7.85 10.32
N ALA A 986 14.49 -8.82 9.42
CA ALA A 986 15.13 -8.64 8.10
C ALA A 986 14.16 -8.25 6.98
N LEU A 987 12.84 -8.27 7.24
CA LEU A 987 11.81 -8.12 6.20
C LEU A 987 10.85 -6.95 6.46
N GLY A 988 10.31 -6.42 5.35
CA GLY A 988 9.00 -5.77 5.31
C GLY A 988 8.22 -5.97 4.00
N ASN A 989 7.23 -5.11 3.70
CA ASN A 989 6.41 -5.17 2.46
C ASN A 989 7.04 -4.38 1.30
N LEU A 990 6.35 -4.25 0.15
CA LEU A 990 6.77 -3.37 -0.97
C LEU A 990 7.14 -1.94 -0.52
N GLU A 991 6.57 -1.47 0.60
CA GLU A 991 6.83 -0.16 1.21
C GLU A 991 7.90 -0.19 2.32
N ALA A 992 8.44 -1.37 2.69
CA ALA A 992 9.38 -1.54 3.81
C ALA A 992 10.37 -2.75 3.72
N GLU A 993 10.81 -3.18 2.54
CA GLU A 993 11.40 -4.52 2.29
C GLU A 993 12.55 -5.01 3.20
N LEU A 994 13.44 -4.13 3.69
CA LEU A 994 14.53 -4.51 4.61
C LEU A 994 14.25 -4.16 6.09
N GLY A 995 13.03 -3.70 6.41
CA GLY A 995 12.55 -3.46 7.77
C GLY A 995 13.52 -2.67 8.68
N PHE A 996 13.74 -3.20 9.88
CA PHE A 996 14.66 -2.64 10.87
C PHE A 996 16.12 -2.71 10.41
N ALA A 997 16.50 -3.74 9.67
CA ALA A 997 17.87 -3.91 9.18
C ALA A 997 18.27 -2.82 8.18
N GLY A 998 17.38 -2.47 7.24
CA GLY A 998 17.62 -1.38 6.31
C GLY A 998 17.71 -0.01 7.00
N SER A 999 16.86 0.21 8.01
CA SER A 999 16.87 1.46 8.78
C SER A 999 18.10 1.61 9.68
N ALA A 1000 18.58 0.51 10.28
CA ALA A 1000 19.83 0.51 11.05
C ALA A 1000 21.05 0.72 10.15
N TYR A 1001 21.07 0.14 8.94
CA TYR A 1001 22.11 0.38 7.95
C TYR A 1001 22.21 1.87 7.57
N GLN A 1002 21.07 2.54 7.36
CA GLN A 1002 21.04 4.00 7.15
C GLN A 1002 21.47 4.83 8.36
N ALA A 1003 21.25 4.32 9.56
CA ALA A 1003 21.71 4.95 10.79
C ALA A 1003 23.22 4.80 11.00
N GLY A 1004 23.97 4.30 10.01
CA GLY A 1004 25.43 4.22 10.02
C GLY A 1004 25.98 2.89 10.56
N VAL A 1005 25.12 1.89 10.76
CA VAL A 1005 25.57 0.52 11.05
C VAL A 1005 26.10 -0.13 9.77
N LYS A 1006 27.29 -0.73 9.79
CA LYS A 1006 27.88 -1.33 8.58
C LYS A 1006 27.22 -2.64 8.16
N SER A 1007 26.78 -3.43 9.12
CA SER A 1007 26.18 -4.74 8.87
C SER A 1007 25.11 -5.04 9.91
N VAL A 1008 23.98 -5.59 9.46
CA VAL A 1008 22.90 -6.04 10.33
C VAL A 1008 22.63 -7.51 10.06
N LEU A 1009 22.70 -8.34 11.10
CA LEU A 1009 22.21 -9.71 11.06
C LEU A 1009 20.78 -9.72 11.61
N ALA A 1010 19.83 -10.14 10.79
CA ALA A 1010 18.41 -10.09 11.13
C ALA A 1010 17.66 -11.33 10.61
N SER A 1011 16.51 -11.63 11.19
CA SER A 1011 15.74 -12.83 10.85
C SER A 1011 14.71 -12.59 9.74
N LEU A 1012 14.62 -13.53 8.79
CA LEU A 1012 13.67 -13.55 7.68
C LEU A 1012 12.26 -14.01 8.09
N TRP A 1013 12.13 -14.72 9.21
CA TRP A 1013 10.85 -15.15 9.76
C TRP A 1013 10.87 -15.24 11.29
N ASP A 1014 9.74 -15.65 11.88
CA ASP A 1014 9.60 -15.94 13.30
C ASP A 1014 10.51 -17.10 13.71
N VAL A 1015 11.55 -16.78 14.47
CA VAL A 1015 12.50 -17.77 15.01
C VAL A 1015 12.06 -18.27 16.38
N ASN A 1016 12.51 -19.46 16.77
CA ASN A 1016 12.23 -19.98 18.11
C ASN A 1016 13.33 -19.53 19.08
N ASP A 1017 12.93 -18.98 20.22
CA ASP A 1017 13.80 -18.42 21.25
C ASP A 1017 14.88 -19.40 21.73
N THR A 1018 14.53 -20.65 22.01
CA THR A 1018 15.46 -21.66 22.51
C THR A 1018 16.41 -22.18 21.42
N ARG A 1019 15.91 -22.38 20.19
CA ARG A 1019 16.69 -22.97 19.09
C ARG A 1019 17.67 -21.99 18.45
N THR A 1020 17.35 -20.69 18.44
CA THR A 1020 18.25 -19.64 17.92
C THR A 1020 19.55 -19.50 18.72
N VAL A 1021 19.52 -19.84 20.01
CA VAL A 1021 20.70 -19.82 20.90
C VAL A 1021 21.87 -20.58 20.28
N GLY A 1022 21.61 -21.73 19.64
CA GLY A 1022 22.66 -22.55 19.03
C GLY A 1022 23.32 -21.89 17.84
N LEU A 1023 22.53 -21.26 16.96
CA LEU A 1023 23.04 -20.49 15.82
C LEU A 1023 23.87 -19.30 16.32
N MET A 1024 23.37 -18.54 17.29
CA MET A 1024 24.07 -17.36 17.83
C MET A 1024 25.35 -17.74 18.57
N ALA A 1025 25.31 -18.78 19.41
CA ALA A 1025 26.49 -19.27 20.11
C ALA A 1025 27.59 -19.69 19.13
N ARG A 1026 27.25 -20.47 18.09
CA ARG A 1026 28.24 -20.87 17.08
C ARG A 1026 28.71 -19.69 16.24
N LEU A 1027 27.82 -18.77 15.84
CA LEU A 1027 28.19 -17.54 15.13
C LEU A 1027 29.25 -16.74 15.90
N TYR A 1028 29.04 -16.49 17.19
CA TYR A 1028 29.98 -15.67 17.98
C TYR A 1028 31.30 -16.37 18.25
N ASP A 1029 31.29 -17.70 18.40
CA ASP A 1029 32.50 -18.53 18.48
C ASP A 1029 33.30 -18.45 17.17
N GLU A 1030 32.64 -18.56 16.01
CA GLU A 1030 33.30 -18.46 14.70
C GLU A 1030 33.74 -17.04 14.36
N LEU A 1031 32.98 -16.02 14.77
CA LEU A 1031 33.33 -14.61 14.55
C LEU A 1031 34.65 -14.20 15.22
N ALA A 1032 35.14 -14.97 16.20
CA ALA A 1032 36.45 -14.78 16.80
C ALA A 1032 37.60 -15.44 16.00
N LYS A 1033 37.30 -16.34 15.05
CA LYS A 1033 38.26 -17.19 14.35
C LYS A 1033 38.46 -16.80 12.88
N VAL A 1034 37.37 -16.44 12.20
CA VAL A 1034 37.36 -16.20 10.75
C VAL A 1034 37.42 -14.70 10.41
N PRO A 1035 37.92 -14.31 9.22
CA PRO A 1035 38.25 -12.91 8.94
C PRO A 1035 37.04 -12.03 8.63
N ILE A 1036 35.92 -12.59 8.18
CA ILE A 1036 34.74 -11.83 7.74
C ILE A 1036 33.45 -12.31 8.41
N LYS A 1037 32.46 -11.41 8.55
CA LYS A 1037 31.17 -11.69 9.22
C LYS A 1037 30.36 -12.76 8.50
N ALA A 1038 30.34 -12.74 7.16
CA ALA A 1038 29.60 -13.71 6.35
C ALA A 1038 30.17 -15.14 6.52
N GLU A 1039 31.49 -15.29 6.65
CA GLU A 1039 32.10 -16.60 6.89
C GLU A 1039 31.75 -17.14 8.28
N ALA A 1040 31.68 -16.26 9.29
CA ALA A 1040 31.26 -16.68 10.64
C ALA A 1040 29.82 -17.21 10.64
N LEU A 1041 28.92 -16.54 9.89
CA LEU A 1041 27.56 -17.01 9.71
C LEU A 1041 27.52 -18.34 8.94
N ARG A 1042 28.29 -18.45 7.85
CA ARG A 1042 28.40 -19.70 7.07
C ARG A 1042 28.84 -20.88 7.92
N GLN A 1043 29.88 -20.71 8.74
CA GLN A 1043 30.35 -21.76 9.65
C GLN A 1043 29.29 -22.18 10.68
N ALA A 1044 28.51 -21.22 11.19
CA ALA A 1044 27.38 -21.53 12.07
C ALA A 1044 26.27 -22.30 11.35
N GLN A 1045 25.95 -21.91 10.10
CA GLN A 1045 24.96 -22.58 9.27
C GLN A 1045 25.39 -24.01 8.92
N LEU A 1046 26.65 -24.20 8.54
CA LEU A 1046 27.25 -25.51 8.28
C LEU A 1046 27.26 -26.42 9.51
N ALA A 1047 27.58 -25.88 10.68
CA ALA A 1047 27.56 -26.65 11.91
C ALA A 1047 26.14 -27.16 12.23
N MET A 1048 25.12 -26.33 12.00
CA MET A 1048 23.72 -26.77 12.15
C MET A 1048 23.37 -27.82 11.09
N LEU A 1049 23.63 -27.55 9.82
CA LEU A 1049 23.38 -28.46 8.70
C LEU A 1049 24.00 -29.85 8.93
N ASN A 1050 25.22 -29.90 9.43
CA ASN A 1050 25.95 -31.14 9.72
C ASN A 1050 25.55 -31.83 11.04
N GLY A 1051 24.58 -31.30 11.78
CA GLY A 1051 24.13 -31.85 13.06
C GLY A 1051 25.14 -31.68 14.20
N GLU A 1052 26.11 -30.78 14.07
CA GLU A 1052 27.05 -30.42 15.15
C GLU A 1052 26.40 -29.57 16.25
N VAL A 1053 25.30 -28.89 15.90
CA VAL A 1053 24.47 -28.10 16.81
C VAL A 1053 23.17 -28.86 17.05
N TYR A 1054 22.92 -29.28 18.29
CA TYR A 1054 21.77 -30.11 18.64
C TYR A 1054 21.34 -29.91 20.09
N ILE A 1055 20.15 -30.41 20.43
CA ILE A 1055 19.64 -30.45 21.80
C ILE A 1055 19.51 -31.91 22.25
N GLU A 1056 20.06 -32.24 23.41
CA GLU A 1056 19.94 -33.57 24.04
C GLU A 1056 19.89 -33.41 25.56
N ASP A 1057 18.98 -34.13 26.22
CA ASP A 1057 18.78 -34.10 27.68
C ASP A 1057 18.64 -32.67 28.26
N ASN A 1058 17.85 -31.83 27.58
CA ASN A 1058 17.64 -30.41 27.87
C ASN A 1058 18.93 -29.55 27.93
N GLN A 1059 19.96 -29.96 27.20
CA GLN A 1059 21.19 -29.21 27.00
C GLN A 1059 21.37 -28.89 25.51
N LEU A 1060 21.72 -27.65 25.22
CA LEU A 1060 22.08 -27.21 23.88
C LEU A 1060 23.59 -27.32 23.68
N PHE A 1061 24.00 -28.01 22.63
CA PHE A 1061 25.39 -28.11 22.20
C PHE A 1061 25.55 -27.28 20.94
N TYR A 1062 26.42 -26.26 20.95
CA TYR A 1062 26.76 -25.46 19.76
C TYR A 1062 28.04 -25.96 19.07
N SER A 1063 28.72 -26.93 19.67
CA SER A 1063 29.87 -27.65 19.13
C SER A 1063 30.02 -28.99 19.87
N PRO A 1064 30.38 -30.10 19.19
CA PRO A 1064 30.52 -31.41 19.82
C PRO A 1064 31.62 -31.50 20.89
N GLN A 1065 32.56 -30.56 20.88
CA GLN A 1065 33.70 -30.53 21.80
C GLN A 1065 33.47 -29.66 23.04
N GLN A 1066 32.34 -28.94 23.11
CA GLN A 1066 32.00 -28.02 24.20
C GLN A 1066 31.05 -28.66 25.21
N SER A 1067 31.02 -28.10 26.42
CA SER A 1067 30.03 -28.48 27.43
C SER A 1067 28.64 -27.97 27.03
N GLY A 1068 27.61 -28.78 27.26
CA GLY A 1068 26.22 -28.41 26.97
C GLY A 1068 25.77 -27.19 27.77
N ILE A 1069 25.03 -26.29 27.13
CA ILE A 1069 24.39 -25.13 27.73
C ILE A 1069 23.03 -25.58 28.26
N ALA A 1070 22.81 -25.47 29.57
CA ALA A 1070 21.52 -25.83 30.17
C ALA A 1070 20.41 -24.91 29.64
N LEU A 1071 19.32 -25.52 29.16
CA LEU A 1071 18.11 -24.81 28.73
C LEU A 1071 17.16 -24.57 29.91
N ASP A 1072 16.07 -23.84 29.66
CA ASP A 1072 15.03 -23.58 30.66
C ASP A 1072 14.43 -24.93 31.16
N PRO A 1073 14.41 -25.19 32.49
CA PRO A 1073 13.80 -26.39 33.05
C PRO A 1073 12.33 -26.59 32.68
N ASP A 1074 11.60 -25.52 32.36
CA ASP A 1074 10.18 -25.58 31.99
C ASP A 1074 9.96 -26.11 30.56
N GLN A 1075 11.03 -26.29 29.76
CA GLN A 1075 10.99 -26.91 28.45
C GLN A 1075 11.63 -28.30 28.50
N GLU A 1076 10.83 -29.38 28.58
CA GLU A 1076 11.37 -30.74 28.50
C GLU A 1076 11.66 -31.16 27.05
N ILE A 1077 12.90 -30.94 26.58
CA ILE A 1077 13.36 -31.38 25.25
C ILE A 1077 14.30 -32.57 25.39
N SER A 1078 13.84 -33.77 24.99
CA SER A 1078 14.63 -35.01 25.10
C SER A 1078 15.74 -35.09 24.06
N LYS A 1079 15.40 -34.90 22.78
CA LYS A 1079 16.34 -34.82 21.67
C LYS A 1079 15.72 -34.06 20.51
N GLU A 1080 16.46 -33.13 19.92
CA GLU A 1080 16.02 -32.40 18.74
C GLU A 1080 17.17 -32.19 17.75
N ASP A 1081 16.89 -32.48 16.47
CA ASP A 1081 17.79 -32.24 15.35
C ASP A 1081 17.52 -30.85 14.76
N LEU A 1082 18.56 -30.03 14.65
CA LEU A 1082 18.51 -28.66 14.15
C LEU A 1082 19.11 -28.51 12.74
N SER A 1083 19.34 -29.62 12.03
CA SER A 1083 19.91 -29.67 10.67
C SER A 1083 19.01 -29.12 9.57
N HIS A 1084 17.70 -29.03 9.82
CA HIS A 1084 16.76 -28.55 8.82
C HIS A 1084 16.98 -27.06 8.49
N PRO A 1085 16.95 -26.64 7.20
CA PRO A 1085 17.22 -25.25 6.80
C PRO A 1085 16.33 -24.20 7.45
N HIS A 1086 15.12 -24.56 7.89
CA HIS A 1086 14.25 -23.68 8.70
C HIS A 1086 14.99 -22.99 9.86
N TYR A 1087 15.94 -23.69 10.49
CA TYR A 1087 16.67 -23.16 11.64
C TYR A 1087 17.82 -22.25 11.23
N TRP A 1088 18.70 -22.72 10.35
CA TRP A 1088 19.95 -22.04 10.03
C TRP A 1088 19.85 -21.02 8.88
N SER A 1089 18.86 -21.14 7.99
CA SER A 1089 18.64 -20.18 6.89
C SER A 1089 17.71 -19.01 7.27
N SER A 1090 17.29 -18.97 8.54
CA SER A 1090 16.36 -17.95 9.04
C SER A 1090 16.99 -16.59 9.27
N PHE A 1091 18.32 -16.46 9.23
CA PHE A 1091 19.04 -15.20 9.37
C PHE A 1091 19.80 -14.84 8.10
N THR A 1092 19.83 -13.55 7.79
CA THR A 1092 20.58 -12.98 6.66
C THR A 1092 21.41 -11.79 7.12
N LEU A 1093 22.59 -11.65 6.52
CA LEU A 1093 23.52 -10.55 6.78
C LEU A 1093 23.33 -9.44 5.75
N ILE A 1094 22.81 -8.30 6.19
CA ILE A 1094 22.49 -7.14 5.37
C ILE A 1094 23.55 -6.05 5.56
N GLY A 1095 24.06 -5.49 4.47
CA GLY A 1095 25.17 -4.51 4.48
C GLY A 1095 26.50 -5.17 4.16
N SER A 1096 27.60 -4.68 4.73
CA SER A 1096 28.96 -5.19 4.49
C SER A 1096 29.13 -6.62 5.04
N PRO A 1097 29.40 -7.66 4.24
CA PRO A 1097 29.61 -9.02 4.74
C PRO A 1097 31.02 -9.24 5.31
N TRP A 1098 31.93 -8.29 5.04
CA TRP A 1098 33.29 -8.25 5.55
C TRP A 1098 33.41 -7.49 6.86
#